data_AF-A0A2S9CSE2-F1
#
_entry.id   AF-A0A2S9CSE2-F1
#
_cell.length_a   1.000
_cell.length_b   1.000
_cell.length_c   1.000
_cell.angle_alpha   90.00
_cell.angle_beta   90.00
_cell.angle_gamma   90.00
#
_symmetry.space_group_name_H-M   'P 1'
#
loop_
_entity.id
_entity.type
_entity.pdbx_description
1 polymer ?
#
loop_
_entity_poly.entity_id
_entity_poly.type
_entity_poly.pdbx_seq_one_letter_code
_entity_poly.pdbx_strand_id
1 'polypeptide(L)'
;MKNIDIRNLAKIGVADVDVYKTDRRKYSKYKLEGDVTFYRSKTSMIDKLTKKERIGLNDSGYIGQFGFDKYNAEHCPTGSIIYYRNKEGKKITDKLYTGYSCPYVSIWPPKINKEKSYVFLYVSTENNNAVPELLEYECKELNENNESFISITNKITVTKERTETVPNSDDKFYKIKIECLEPFEKDISVEAKYEGKTVGRLIVKANAKVYETTIQPVFVSFDSVPSTTVELKDHKEFEFVNKLHNFFNKQSFNQAYIKGNLAEHTHVVKFDKTDFLKDDVVKMKGKNLFVNYQENNQRNALIYNDLIENKYSALFYNVVEIQKNIEKMQACIKTILQAFKKNFKYDNESNLKKAKKFHEDHTATNAWNPIKDTLYKEYLNYKSEYLKSKIVHLNQDKIVYIFVNMSVEGGKNEDAKTQAYSYRNSGITHIFKSAIKDEDALSLVIHELGHSLGLLHTFEDEASKEINRLNTLITRKKAELDELNNVKVDLKKYFTLDTKYRVIQSVIESSEKSLVDIEEFEKRFLINIVGESSYLNEKSELVTDKKTSVIELESINLPDFDVNTTKNKVINDIKSYESQIAKWTPYLGIVKNQSETLENIMDYRQFADLQESNAGEDGKPNFNQKFKYKSFYQWQWQKMVEKSVDYDYISPIK
;
A
#
# COMPACT_ATOMS: atom_id res chain seq x y z
N MET A 1 -15.23 79.95 14.45
CA MET A 1 -15.34 78.69 13.68
C MET A 1 -16.81 78.33 13.60
N LYS A 2 -17.36 78.21 12.37
CA LYS A 2 -18.78 77.91 12.14
C LYS A 2 -18.98 76.39 12.07
N ASN A 3 -19.99 75.89 12.77
CA ASN A 3 -20.43 74.49 12.69
C ASN A 3 -20.95 74.18 11.28
N ILE A 4 -20.45 73.11 10.68
CA ILE A 4 -20.90 72.61 9.38
C ILE A 4 -21.94 71.51 9.63
N ASP A 5 -23.16 71.70 9.11
CA ASP A 5 -24.24 70.70 9.10
C ASP A 5 -23.97 69.70 7.96
N ILE A 6 -23.90 68.41 8.32
CA ILE A 6 -23.45 67.31 7.45
C ILE A 6 -24.60 66.61 6.72
N ARG A 7 -25.82 67.15 6.74
CA ARG A 7 -27.02 66.48 6.21
C ARG A 7 -27.26 66.60 4.70
N ASN A 8 -26.31 67.12 3.91
CA ASN A 8 -26.51 67.25 2.47
C ASN A 8 -25.20 67.08 1.66
N LEU A 9 -24.69 65.85 1.60
CA LEU A 9 -23.48 65.49 0.85
C LEU A 9 -23.65 65.53 -0.69
N ALA A 10 -24.87 65.69 -1.21
CA ALA A 10 -25.13 65.73 -2.65
C ALA A 10 -24.69 67.02 -3.36
N LYS A 11 -24.26 68.06 -2.62
CA LYS A 11 -23.88 69.37 -3.18
C LYS A 11 -22.37 69.64 -3.27
N ILE A 12 -21.54 68.71 -2.82
CA ILE A 12 -20.08 68.81 -2.92
C ILE A 12 -19.67 67.70 -3.89
N GLY A 13 -19.39 68.05 -5.14
CA GLY A 13 -19.07 67.11 -6.23
C GLY A 13 -17.77 66.35 -5.99
N VAL A 14 -17.78 65.44 -5.02
CA VAL A 14 -16.73 64.45 -4.78
C VAL A 14 -17.28 63.12 -5.29
N ALA A 15 -16.83 62.73 -6.46
CA ALA A 15 -17.09 61.41 -7.01
C ALA A 15 -16.53 60.32 -6.06
N ASP A 16 -17.37 59.32 -5.78
CA ASP A 16 -17.03 58.00 -5.25
C ASP A 16 -15.86 57.91 -4.26
N VAL A 17 -16.10 58.40 -3.05
CA VAL A 17 -15.49 57.76 -1.89
C VAL A 17 -16.39 56.59 -1.53
N ASP A 18 -15.91 55.38 -1.75
CA ASP A 18 -16.60 54.15 -1.37
C ASP A 18 -16.66 54.06 0.17
N VAL A 19 -17.72 54.64 0.77
CA VAL A 19 -18.00 54.61 2.21
C VAL A 19 -18.76 53.34 2.60
N TYR A 20 -18.69 52.26 1.82
CA TYR A 20 -19.09 50.93 2.29
C TYR A 20 -17.98 50.31 3.16
N LYS A 21 -17.60 51.02 4.23
CA LYS A 21 -17.20 50.32 5.46
C LYS A 21 -18.45 49.60 5.96
N THR A 22 -18.54 48.33 5.58
CA THR A 22 -19.40 47.28 6.15
C THR A 22 -20.10 47.72 7.43
N ASP A 23 -21.41 47.93 7.33
CA ASP A 23 -22.29 48.36 8.41
C ASP A 23 -22.33 47.30 9.52
N ARG A 24 -21.31 47.31 10.41
CA ARG A 24 -21.16 46.39 11.54
C ARG A 24 -22.38 46.41 12.48
N ARG A 25 -23.23 47.44 12.42
CA ARG A 25 -24.47 47.54 13.21
C ARG A 25 -25.61 46.67 12.67
N LYS A 26 -25.63 46.32 11.37
CA LYS A 26 -26.66 45.42 10.80
C LYS A 26 -26.46 43.95 11.19
N TYR A 27 -25.25 43.59 11.61
CA TYR A 27 -24.84 42.21 11.89
C TYR A 27 -24.68 41.89 13.38
N SER A 28 -24.88 42.86 14.29
CA SER A 28 -24.74 42.67 15.75
C SER A 28 -25.75 41.70 16.38
N LYS A 29 -26.75 41.25 15.60
CA LYS A 29 -27.74 40.25 16.02
C LYS A 29 -27.34 38.81 15.71
N TYR A 30 -26.29 38.59 14.93
CA TYR A 30 -25.80 37.26 14.61
C TYR A 30 -24.73 36.86 15.63
N LYS A 31 -24.87 35.66 16.19
CA LYS A 31 -23.91 35.07 17.12
C LYS A 31 -23.61 33.66 16.62
N LEU A 32 -22.34 33.36 16.42
CA LEU A 32 -21.93 31.99 16.11
C LEU A 32 -21.97 31.15 17.38
N GLU A 33 -22.68 30.03 17.33
CA GLU A 33 -22.69 29.03 18.38
C GLU A 33 -22.05 27.75 17.83
N GLY A 34 -20.89 27.38 18.36
CA GLY A 34 -20.15 26.19 17.93
C GLY A 34 -19.15 26.42 16.79
N ASP A 35 -18.71 25.32 16.18
CA ASP A 35 -17.65 25.29 15.18
C ASP A 35 -18.19 25.31 13.74
N VAL A 36 -17.40 25.90 12.83
CA VAL A 36 -17.63 25.87 11.39
C VAL A 36 -17.12 24.55 10.81
N THR A 37 -17.96 23.88 10.03
CA THR A 37 -17.64 22.61 9.36
C THR A 37 -17.54 22.80 7.85
N PHE A 38 -16.56 22.14 7.23
CA PHE A 38 -16.36 22.10 5.78
C PHE A 38 -16.82 20.75 5.23
N TYR A 39 -17.52 20.77 4.10
CA TYR A 39 -18.05 19.59 3.42
C TYR A 39 -17.53 19.52 1.99
N ARG A 40 -17.23 18.28 1.55
CA ARG A 40 -16.66 17.96 0.24
C ARG A 40 -17.63 18.12 -0.93
N SER A 41 -18.93 18.08 -0.67
CA SER A 41 -19.97 18.17 -1.69
C SER A 41 -21.29 18.67 -1.10
N LYS A 42 -22.19 19.11 -1.99
CA LYS A 42 -23.55 19.49 -1.61
C LYS A 42 -24.32 18.28 -1.06
N THR A 43 -24.16 17.11 -1.65
CA THR A 43 -24.82 15.88 -1.20
C THR A 43 -24.39 15.49 0.21
N SER A 44 -23.08 15.44 0.47
CA SER A 44 -22.51 15.15 1.80
C SER A 44 -23.05 16.10 2.87
N MET A 45 -23.10 17.39 2.56
CA MET A 45 -23.62 18.41 3.45
C MET A 45 -25.13 18.24 3.72
N ILE A 46 -25.95 18.03 2.68
CA ILE A 46 -27.40 17.83 2.84
C ILE A 46 -27.69 16.58 3.68
N ASP A 47 -27.01 15.47 3.41
CA ASP A 47 -27.23 14.22 4.14
C ASP A 47 -26.94 14.41 5.65
N LYS A 48 -25.85 15.13 5.98
CA LYS A 48 -25.48 15.41 7.38
C LYS A 48 -26.47 16.34 8.07
N LEU A 49 -26.89 17.44 7.42
CA LEU A 49 -27.83 18.40 8.01
C LEU A 49 -29.24 17.81 8.16
N THR A 50 -29.66 16.95 7.25
CA THR A 50 -30.99 16.32 7.30
C THR A 50 -31.05 15.04 8.14
N LYS A 51 -29.92 14.63 8.75
CA LYS A 51 -29.79 13.37 9.52
C LYS A 51 -30.33 12.13 8.80
N LYS A 52 -30.35 12.14 7.47
CA LYS A 52 -30.79 10.98 6.70
C LYS A 52 -29.69 9.92 6.78
N GLU A 53 -30.05 8.68 7.10
CA GLU A 53 -29.15 7.50 7.15
C GLU A 53 -28.50 7.14 5.79
N ARG A 54 -28.56 8.03 4.80
CA ARG A 54 -28.07 7.84 3.43
C ARG A 54 -26.73 8.52 3.16
N ILE A 55 -26.03 8.96 4.20
CA ILE A 55 -24.76 9.68 4.05
C ILE A 55 -23.79 8.80 3.25
N GLY A 56 -23.54 9.22 2.01
CA GLY A 56 -22.54 8.58 1.16
C GLY A 56 -23.07 7.65 0.04
N LEU A 57 -24.37 7.39 -0.06
CA LEU A 57 -24.85 6.40 -1.04
C LEU A 57 -24.76 6.89 -2.51
N ASN A 58 -24.75 8.20 -2.77
CA ASN A 58 -24.68 8.78 -4.14
C ASN A 58 -24.02 10.17 -4.17
N ASP A 59 -22.79 10.30 -3.69
CA ASP A 59 -22.04 11.56 -3.82
C ASP A 59 -21.37 11.68 -5.21
N SER A 60 -22.17 11.83 -6.27
CA SER A 60 -21.68 11.94 -7.65
C SER A 60 -20.90 13.24 -7.93
N GLY A 61 -21.01 14.23 -7.05
CA GLY A 61 -20.23 15.47 -7.13
C GLY A 61 -18.82 15.36 -6.58
N TYR A 62 -18.47 14.23 -5.96
CA TYR A 62 -17.16 14.02 -5.36
C TYR A 62 -16.14 13.49 -6.39
N ILE A 63 -15.08 14.27 -6.61
CA ILE A 63 -14.04 14.02 -7.63
C ILE A 63 -12.65 13.81 -7.00
N GLY A 64 -12.57 13.19 -5.82
CA GLY A 64 -11.27 12.73 -5.32
C GLY A 64 -10.29 13.86 -4.92
N GLN A 65 -10.78 15.01 -4.45
CA GLN A 65 -9.92 16.12 -4.00
C GLN A 65 -9.86 16.25 -2.47
N PHE A 66 -10.76 15.59 -1.74
CA PHE A 66 -10.97 15.79 -0.31
C PHE A 66 -10.62 14.53 0.48
N GLY A 67 -9.74 14.61 1.48
CA GLY A 67 -9.22 13.43 2.18
C GLY A 67 -9.92 13.01 3.44
N PHE A 68 -10.51 13.98 4.13
CA PHE A 68 -11.08 13.75 5.45
C PHE A 68 -12.04 14.86 5.84
N ASP A 69 -13.30 14.53 6.11
CA ASP A 69 -14.34 15.38 6.74
C ASP A 69 -14.70 14.86 8.14
N LYS A 70 -15.58 15.57 8.86
CA LYS A 70 -16.19 15.08 10.12
C LYS A 70 -16.92 13.74 9.95
N TYR A 71 -17.33 13.35 8.75
CA TYR A 71 -17.90 12.03 8.49
C TYR A 71 -16.84 10.94 8.66
N ASN A 72 -15.61 11.16 8.18
CA ASN A 72 -14.49 10.28 8.52
C ASN A 72 -14.18 10.28 10.03
N ALA A 73 -14.45 11.32 10.83
CA ALA A 73 -14.22 11.24 12.28
C ALA A 73 -15.11 10.20 12.98
N GLU A 74 -16.37 10.04 12.53
CA GLU A 74 -17.31 9.02 13.04
C GLU A 74 -17.05 7.61 12.47
N HIS A 75 -16.30 7.53 11.39
CA HIS A 75 -16.15 6.32 10.58
C HIS A 75 -14.71 5.89 10.31
N CYS A 76 -13.71 6.60 10.82
CA CYS A 76 -12.30 6.24 10.76
C CYS A 76 -11.98 5.15 11.79
N PRO A 77 -10.86 4.43 11.64
CA PRO A 77 -10.39 3.51 12.67
C PRO A 77 -10.27 4.19 14.02
N THR A 78 -10.68 3.50 15.08
CA THR A 78 -10.62 4.03 16.45
C THR A 78 -9.19 4.49 16.76
N GLY A 79 -9.03 5.69 17.33
CA GLY A 79 -7.71 6.23 17.65
C GLY A 79 -6.88 6.72 16.45
N SER A 80 -7.35 6.60 15.21
CA SER A 80 -6.68 7.18 14.03
C SER A 80 -6.67 8.71 14.03
N ILE A 81 -7.41 9.34 14.94
CA ILE A 81 -7.48 10.80 15.07
C ILE A 81 -6.12 11.45 15.35
N ILE A 82 -5.14 10.68 15.83
CA ILE A 82 -3.76 11.12 16.06
C ILE A 82 -3.01 11.52 14.78
N TYR A 83 -3.50 11.09 13.61
CA TYR A 83 -2.93 11.50 12.31
C TYR A 83 -3.40 12.91 11.88
N TYR A 84 -4.30 13.53 12.64
CA TYR A 84 -4.93 14.79 12.31
C TYR A 84 -4.49 15.92 13.24
N ARG A 85 -4.92 17.13 12.90
CA ARG A 85 -4.67 18.33 13.69
C ARG A 85 -5.97 18.85 14.28
N ASN A 86 -5.90 19.39 15.50
CA ASN A 86 -7.06 20.00 16.15
C ASN A 86 -7.37 21.39 15.54
N LYS A 87 -8.43 22.06 16.01
CA LYS A 87 -8.83 23.40 15.55
C LYS A 87 -7.73 24.46 15.66
N GLU A 88 -6.88 24.38 16.68
CA GLU A 88 -5.71 25.25 16.86
C GLU A 88 -4.52 24.85 15.96
N GLY A 89 -4.67 23.78 15.17
CA GLY A 89 -3.69 23.28 14.20
C GLY A 89 -2.55 22.50 14.83
N LYS A 90 -2.67 22.12 16.10
CA LYS A 90 -1.71 21.26 16.79
C LYS A 90 -2.00 19.80 16.47
N LYS A 91 -0.95 18.96 16.41
CA LYS A 91 -1.13 17.51 16.27
C LYS A 91 -1.96 16.98 17.43
N ILE A 92 -2.86 16.05 17.13
CA ILE A 92 -3.64 15.36 18.15
C ILE A 92 -2.79 14.20 18.68
N THR A 93 -2.63 14.11 19.99
CA THR A 93 -1.81 13.05 20.63
C THR A 93 -2.64 12.04 21.40
N ASP A 94 -3.89 12.38 21.71
CA ASP A 94 -4.83 11.51 22.41
C ASP A 94 -5.74 10.78 21.41
N LYS A 95 -5.75 9.45 21.48
CA LYS A 95 -6.60 8.59 20.65
C LYS A 95 -8.09 8.75 20.94
N LEU A 96 -8.43 9.23 22.14
CA LEU A 96 -9.81 9.46 22.58
C LEU A 96 -10.27 10.90 22.35
N TYR A 97 -9.51 11.69 21.59
CA TYR A 97 -9.87 13.07 21.28
C TYR A 97 -11.21 13.13 20.52
N THR A 98 -12.19 13.82 21.12
CA THR A 98 -13.55 14.01 20.57
C THR A 98 -13.80 15.42 20.03
N GLY A 99 -12.80 16.30 20.10
CA GLY A 99 -12.92 17.68 19.64
C GLY A 99 -12.82 17.83 18.11
N TYR A 100 -12.81 19.08 17.66
CA TYR A 100 -12.69 19.40 16.24
C TYR A 100 -11.38 18.89 15.64
N SER A 101 -11.49 18.05 14.64
CA SER A 101 -10.36 17.55 13.85
C SER A 101 -10.40 18.17 12.46
N CYS A 102 -9.30 18.80 12.07
CA CYS A 102 -9.22 19.54 10.83
C CYS A 102 -9.41 18.62 9.63
N PRO A 103 -10.34 18.93 8.71
CA PRO A 103 -10.37 18.30 7.41
C PRO A 103 -9.12 18.60 6.58
N TYR A 104 -8.90 17.77 5.56
CA TYR A 104 -7.77 17.90 4.62
C TYR A 104 -8.23 17.89 3.18
N VAL A 105 -7.59 18.74 2.36
CA VAL A 105 -7.84 18.83 0.93
C VAL A 105 -6.54 18.84 0.13
N SER A 106 -6.60 18.25 -1.06
CA SER A 106 -5.51 18.22 -2.03
C SER A 106 -5.89 19.06 -3.24
N ILE A 107 -5.07 20.06 -3.56
CA ILE A 107 -5.29 21.02 -4.65
C ILE A 107 -4.03 21.03 -5.51
N TRP A 108 -4.18 20.74 -6.80
CA TRP A 108 -3.02 20.60 -7.68
C TRP A 108 -2.36 21.95 -7.96
N PRO A 109 -1.04 22.02 -8.11
CA PRO A 109 -0.39 23.25 -8.51
C PRO A 109 -0.81 23.63 -9.95
N PRO A 110 -1.11 24.90 -10.23
CA PRO A 110 -1.68 25.33 -11.51
C PRO A 110 -0.76 25.07 -12.71
N LYS A 111 0.56 25.03 -12.49
CA LYS A 111 1.54 24.69 -13.52
C LYS A 111 1.46 23.22 -13.97
N ILE A 112 0.99 22.32 -13.11
CA ILE A 112 0.88 20.88 -13.42
C ILE A 112 -0.52 20.55 -13.93
N ASN A 113 -1.56 21.04 -13.26
CA ASN A 113 -2.94 20.84 -13.70
C ASN A 113 -3.84 22.01 -13.29
N LYS A 114 -4.07 22.93 -14.22
CA LYS A 114 -4.91 24.12 -14.01
C LYS A 114 -6.38 23.80 -13.74
N GLU A 115 -6.91 22.72 -14.34
CA GLU A 115 -8.31 22.32 -14.11
C GLU A 115 -8.54 21.79 -12.69
N LYS A 116 -7.47 21.33 -12.03
CA LYS A 116 -7.48 20.81 -10.66
C LYS A 116 -6.85 21.77 -9.64
N SER A 117 -6.51 22.99 -10.04
CA SER A 117 -5.90 23.98 -9.15
C SER A 117 -6.90 24.76 -8.32
N TYR A 118 -8.16 24.34 -8.32
CA TYR A 118 -9.16 24.83 -7.39
C TYR A 118 -10.13 23.72 -6.99
N VAL A 119 -10.79 23.94 -5.87
CA VAL A 119 -11.82 23.04 -5.31
C VAL A 119 -12.98 23.87 -4.79
N PHE A 120 -14.19 23.33 -4.93
CA PHE A 120 -15.38 23.93 -4.30
C PHE A 120 -15.72 23.15 -3.04
N LEU A 121 -15.87 23.87 -1.93
CA LEU A 121 -16.32 23.33 -0.65
C LEU A 121 -17.59 24.02 -0.19
N TYR A 122 -18.30 23.35 0.70
CA TYR A 122 -19.53 23.87 1.30
C TYR A 122 -19.30 24.04 2.80
N VAL A 123 -19.72 25.19 3.32
CA VAL A 123 -19.44 25.60 4.70
C VAL A 123 -20.77 25.77 5.42
N SER A 124 -20.90 25.15 6.58
CA SER A 124 -22.04 25.35 7.47
C SER A 124 -21.59 25.60 8.90
N THR A 125 -22.50 26.17 9.68
CA THR A 125 -22.35 26.45 11.11
C THR A 125 -23.47 25.76 11.85
N GLU A 126 -23.19 25.29 13.06
CA GLU A 126 -24.24 24.79 13.94
C GLU A 126 -25.15 25.96 14.37
N ASN A 127 -26.46 25.76 14.37
CA ASN A 127 -27.48 26.63 14.97
C ASN A 127 -27.63 28.08 14.43
N ASN A 128 -26.93 28.51 13.36
CA ASN A 128 -27.13 29.86 12.81
C ASN A 128 -26.90 30.00 11.29
N ASN A 129 -27.98 30.08 10.53
CA ASN A 129 -27.97 30.01 9.05
C ASN A 129 -27.44 31.26 8.33
N ALA A 130 -27.20 32.37 9.02
CA ALA A 130 -26.68 33.59 8.40
C ALA A 130 -25.18 33.84 8.70
N VAL A 131 -24.59 33.11 9.64
CA VAL A 131 -23.19 33.29 10.04
C VAL A 131 -22.17 32.87 8.99
N PRO A 132 -22.37 31.80 8.17
CA PRO A 132 -21.39 31.39 7.16
C PRO A 132 -21.00 32.50 6.19
N GLU A 133 -21.95 33.39 5.83
CA GLU A 133 -21.70 34.55 4.97
C GLU A 133 -20.75 35.58 5.59
N LEU A 134 -20.73 35.67 6.93
CA LEU A 134 -19.94 36.62 7.71
C LEU A 134 -18.52 36.13 8.00
N LEU A 135 -18.20 34.88 7.69
CA LEU A 135 -16.89 34.29 7.98
C LEU A 135 -15.79 34.95 7.15
N GLU A 136 -14.72 35.40 7.78
CA GLU A 136 -13.50 35.81 7.07
C GLU A 136 -12.57 34.59 6.91
N TYR A 137 -11.72 34.59 5.90
CA TYR A 137 -10.77 33.51 5.67
C TYR A 137 -9.35 34.04 5.69
N GLU A 138 -8.46 33.38 6.44
CA GLU A 138 -7.03 33.68 6.46
C GLU A 138 -6.23 32.41 6.19
N CYS A 139 -5.24 32.52 5.31
CA CYS A 139 -4.36 31.41 4.95
C CYS A 139 -3.01 31.55 5.65
N LYS A 140 -2.53 30.49 6.30
CA LYS A 140 -1.22 30.46 6.98
C LYS A 140 -0.42 29.21 6.64
N GLU A 141 0.89 29.36 6.46
CA GLU A 141 1.81 28.23 6.26
C GLU A 141 2.25 27.58 7.58
N LEU A 142 2.42 26.26 7.54
CA LEU A 142 2.98 25.48 8.64
C LEU A 142 4.47 25.82 8.82
N ASN A 143 4.83 26.17 10.04
CA ASN A 143 6.21 26.18 10.51
C ASN A 143 6.53 24.83 11.15
N GLU A 144 7.48 24.08 10.58
CA GLU A 144 7.83 22.74 11.06
C GLU A 144 8.58 22.76 12.40
N ASN A 145 9.36 23.80 12.69
CA ASN A 145 10.18 23.87 13.90
C ASN A 145 9.34 23.94 15.18
N ASN A 146 8.19 24.62 15.12
CA ASN A 146 7.28 24.77 16.26
C ASN A 146 5.90 24.12 16.01
N GLU A 147 5.77 23.38 14.91
CA GLU A 147 4.57 22.69 14.44
C GLU A 147 3.27 23.54 14.41
N SER A 148 3.39 24.84 14.11
CA SER A 148 2.27 25.78 14.17
C SER A 148 2.09 26.60 12.89
N PHE A 149 0.87 27.08 12.63
CA PHE A 149 0.56 27.92 11.47
C PHE A 149 0.66 29.40 11.85
N ILE A 150 1.73 30.06 11.42
CA ILE A 150 2.03 31.44 11.86
C ILE A 150 2.19 32.44 10.72
N SER A 151 2.71 32.02 9.57
CA SER A 151 3.05 32.92 8.47
C SER A 151 1.88 33.07 7.52
N ILE A 152 1.29 34.27 7.42
CA ILE A 152 0.23 34.56 6.44
C ILE A 152 0.78 34.34 5.02
N THR A 153 -0.01 33.69 4.17
CA THR A 153 0.37 33.35 2.80
C THR A 153 -0.73 33.71 1.81
N ASN A 154 -0.33 34.08 0.60
CA ASN A 154 -1.24 34.35 -0.53
C ASN A 154 -1.19 33.23 -1.59
N LYS A 155 -0.46 32.13 -1.35
CA LYS A 155 -0.34 30.99 -2.28
C LYS A 155 -1.66 30.28 -2.56
N ILE A 156 -2.59 30.41 -1.62
CA ILE A 156 -3.98 29.98 -1.72
C ILE A 156 -4.87 31.21 -1.56
N THR A 157 -5.94 31.26 -2.34
CA THR A 157 -7.02 32.25 -2.17
C THR A 157 -8.34 31.54 -1.90
N VAL A 158 -9.15 32.12 -1.02
CA VAL A 158 -10.51 31.64 -0.73
C VAL A 158 -11.51 32.69 -1.23
N THR A 159 -12.33 32.31 -2.21
CA THR A 159 -13.39 33.15 -2.75
C THR A 159 -14.74 32.66 -2.26
N LYS A 160 -15.59 33.61 -1.88
CA LYS A 160 -16.96 33.37 -1.48
C LYS A 160 -17.86 33.43 -2.71
N GLU A 161 -18.60 32.35 -3.00
CA GLU A 161 -19.42 32.26 -4.21
C GLU A 161 -20.87 32.71 -3.95
N ARG A 162 -21.64 31.86 -3.27
CA ARG A 162 -23.06 32.11 -3.01
C ARG A 162 -23.58 31.30 -1.84
N THR A 163 -24.64 31.81 -1.22
CA THR A 163 -25.43 31.10 -0.22
C THR A 163 -26.46 30.22 -0.90
N GLU A 164 -26.65 29.02 -0.39
CA GLU A 164 -27.68 28.10 -0.82
C GLU A 164 -28.46 27.58 0.40
N THR A 165 -29.74 27.28 0.21
CA THR A 165 -30.62 26.70 1.24
C THR A 165 -30.74 25.20 1.03
N VAL A 166 -30.74 24.44 2.12
CA VAL A 166 -31.03 23.00 2.07
C VAL A 166 -32.47 22.79 1.61
N PRO A 167 -32.74 21.91 0.64
CA PRO A 167 -34.11 21.64 0.21
C PRO A 167 -34.99 21.20 1.38
N ASN A 168 -36.15 21.84 1.55
CA ASN A 168 -37.11 21.56 2.62
C ASN A 168 -36.57 21.76 4.06
N SER A 169 -35.56 22.62 4.24
CA SER A 169 -35.10 23.10 5.55
C SER A 169 -34.80 24.60 5.49
N ASP A 170 -34.86 25.29 6.63
CA ASP A 170 -34.38 26.67 6.76
C ASP A 170 -32.85 26.76 6.87
N ASP A 171 -32.17 25.62 6.94
CA ASP A 171 -30.72 25.50 7.00
C ASP A 171 -30.07 26.07 5.74
N LYS A 172 -29.05 26.90 5.95
CA LYS A 172 -28.27 27.49 4.87
C LYS A 172 -26.83 27.05 4.98
N PHE A 173 -26.20 26.95 3.82
CA PHE A 173 -24.79 26.66 3.68
C PHE A 173 -24.20 27.58 2.62
N TYR A 174 -22.89 27.76 2.70
CA TYR A 174 -22.18 28.69 1.84
C TYR A 174 -21.18 27.96 0.96
N LYS A 175 -21.20 28.24 -0.34
CA LYS A 175 -20.21 27.67 -1.27
C LYS A 175 -18.97 28.55 -1.30
N ILE A 176 -17.81 27.96 -1.07
CA ILE A 176 -16.50 28.61 -1.21
C ILE A 176 -15.69 27.94 -2.32
N LYS A 177 -14.86 28.74 -2.99
CA LYS A 177 -13.81 28.26 -3.91
C LYS A 177 -12.47 28.46 -3.22
N ILE A 178 -11.69 27.39 -3.11
CA ILE A 178 -10.29 27.46 -2.67
C ILE A 178 -9.41 27.24 -3.91
N GLU A 179 -8.55 28.19 -4.21
CA GLU A 179 -7.74 28.22 -5.42
C GLU A 179 -6.26 28.31 -5.09
N CYS A 180 -5.46 27.45 -5.72
CA CYS A 180 -4.00 27.45 -5.65
C CYS A 180 -3.44 28.35 -6.74
N LEU A 181 -2.70 29.38 -6.33
CA LEU A 181 -2.06 30.34 -7.22
C LEU A 181 -0.64 29.93 -7.57
N GLU A 182 0.09 29.32 -6.63
CA GLU A 182 1.43 28.81 -6.84
C GLU A 182 1.73 27.58 -5.95
N PRO A 183 2.69 26.72 -6.34
CA PRO A 183 3.07 25.54 -5.55
C PRO A 183 3.65 25.92 -4.18
N PHE A 184 3.47 25.05 -3.19
CA PHE A 184 3.98 25.26 -1.82
C PHE A 184 4.50 23.99 -1.15
N GLU A 185 5.59 24.12 -0.40
CA GLU A 185 6.30 23.00 0.23
C GLU A 185 5.74 22.60 1.61
N LYS A 186 5.01 23.50 2.26
CA LYS A 186 4.49 23.32 3.62
C LYS A 186 2.98 23.36 3.60
N ASP A 187 2.33 22.51 4.40
CA ASP A 187 0.87 22.51 4.54
C ASP A 187 0.36 23.93 4.84
N ILE A 188 -0.77 24.31 4.24
CA ILE A 188 -1.42 25.61 4.44
C ILE A 188 -2.70 25.41 5.23
N SER A 189 -2.86 26.13 6.32
CA SER A 189 -4.12 26.23 7.04
C SER A 189 -5.01 27.30 6.40
N VAL A 190 -6.25 26.95 6.11
CA VAL A 190 -7.34 27.88 5.83
C VAL A 190 -8.17 28.04 7.09
N GLU A 191 -8.06 29.19 7.74
CA GLU A 191 -8.79 29.53 8.96
C GLU A 191 -10.09 30.26 8.62
N ALA A 192 -11.23 29.70 9.03
CA ALA A 192 -12.49 30.45 9.06
C ALA A 192 -12.54 31.26 10.36
N LYS A 193 -12.72 32.58 10.24
CA LYS A 193 -12.73 33.53 11.35
C LYS A 193 -14.08 34.21 11.50
N TYR A 194 -14.50 34.40 12.75
CA TYR A 194 -15.64 35.22 13.12
C TYR A 194 -15.21 36.14 14.27
N GLU A 195 -15.39 37.46 14.11
CA GLU A 195 -14.94 38.47 15.08
C GLU A 195 -13.46 38.29 15.51
N GLY A 196 -12.59 37.95 14.56
CA GLY A 196 -11.16 37.74 14.78
C GLY A 196 -10.77 36.41 15.44
N LYS A 197 -11.74 35.56 15.83
CA LYS A 197 -11.48 34.23 16.40
C LYS A 197 -11.57 33.14 15.34
N THR A 198 -10.65 32.17 15.36
CA THR A 198 -10.73 30.98 14.52
C THR A 198 -11.90 30.10 14.99
N VAL A 199 -12.85 29.86 14.09
CA VAL A 199 -14.09 29.12 14.36
C VAL A 199 -14.22 27.84 13.53
N GLY A 200 -13.36 27.67 12.52
CA GLY A 200 -13.12 26.40 11.84
C GLY A 200 -11.78 26.43 11.13
N ARG A 201 -11.23 25.26 10.81
CA ARG A 201 -9.93 25.15 10.14
C ARG A 201 -9.89 23.97 9.18
N LEU A 202 -9.46 24.22 7.96
CA LEU A 202 -9.13 23.21 6.95
C LEU A 202 -7.63 23.24 6.67
N ILE A 203 -7.03 22.10 6.36
CA ILE A 203 -5.62 22.03 5.93
C ILE A 203 -5.54 21.66 4.44
N VAL A 204 -4.86 22.49 3.66
CA VAL A 204 -4.46 22.19 2.29
C VAL A 204 -3.09 21.52 2.34
N LYS A 205 -2.99 20.29 1.84
CA LYS A 205 -1.74 19.52 1.83
C LYS A 205 -0.71 20.14 0.88
N ALA A 206 0.54 20.20 1.32
CA ALA A 206 1.69 20.62 0.51
C ALA A 206 1.66 19.98 -0.88
N ASN A 207 1.88 20.80 -1.92
CA ASN A 207 1.69 20.39 -3.32
C ASN A 207 2.85 20.76 -4.24
N ALA A 208 3.95 21.31 -3.71
CA ALA A 208 5.16 21.58 -4.48
C ALA A 208 5.80 20.30 -5.04
N LYS A 209 5.59 19.16 -4.36
CA LYS A 209 5.99 17.84 -4.84
C LYS A 209 4.75 17.10 -5.33
N VAL A 210 4.72 16.85 -6.63
CA VAL A 210 3.72 16.01 -7.30
C VAL A 210 4.48 14.83 -7.90
N TYR A 211 3.87 13.65 -7.88
CA TYR A 211 4.48 12.42 -8.35
C TYR A 211 3.82 11.95 -9.65
N GLU A 212 4.56 11.19 -10.43
CA GLU A 212 4.04 10.47 -11.58
C GLU A 212 4.54 9.03 -11.66
N THR A 213 3.78 8.22 -12.38
CA THR A 213 4.10 6.83 -12.70
C THR A 213 3.57 6.49 -14.09
N THR A 214 4.17 5.49 -14.71
CA THR A 214 3.67 4.89 -15.95
C THR A 214 2.85 3.65 -15.61
N ILE A 215 1.60 3.60 -16.09
CA ILE A 215 0.74 2.43 -16.00
C ILE A 215 0.98 1.59 -17.26
N GLN A 216 1.60 0.42 -17.10
CA GLN A 216 1.81 -0.54 -18.18
C GLN A 216 0.73 -1.64 -18.14
N PRO A 217 -0.31 -1.57 -18.98
CA PRO A 217 -1.26 -2.66 -19.11
C PRO A 217 -0.65 -3.82 -19.92
N VAL A 218 -0.85 -5.04 -19.44
CA VAL A 218 -0.44 -6.28 -20.08
C VAL A 218 -1.63 -7.24 -20.14
N PHE A 219 -2.18 -7.47 -21.33
CA PHE A 219 -3.25 -8.43 -21.53
C PHE A 219 -2.68 -9.83 -21.73
N VAL A 220 -3.14 -10.76 -20.90
CA VAL A 220 -2.71 -12.15 -20.91
C VAL A 220 -3.88 -13.03 -21.31
N SER A 221 -3.62 -14.00 -22.19
CA SER A 221 -4.57 -15.08 -22.49
C SER A 221 -3.84 -16.41 -22.58
N PHE A 222 -4.59 -17.50 -22.42
CA PHE A 222 -4.09 -18.85 -22.57
C PHE A 222 -4.59 -19.44 -23.88
N ASP A 223 -3.66 -19.94 -24.69
CA ASP A 223 -3.93 -20.45 -26.03
C ASP A 223 -3.05 -21.69 -26.31
N SER A 224 -3.43 -22.46 -27.33
CA SER A 224 -2.67 -23.60 -27.84
C SER A 224 -1.36 -23.20 -28.54
N VAL A 225 -1.32 -21.98 -29.07
CA VAL A 225 -0.12 -21.40 -29.69
C VAL A 225 0.35 -20.23 -28.82
N PRO A 226 1.35 -20.45 -27.95
CA PRO A 226 1.88 -19.39 -27.11
C PRO A 226 2.62 -18.33 -27.94
N SER A 227 2.63 -17.10 -27.43
CA SER A 227 3.38 -15.99 -28.01
C SER A 227 4.87 -16.29 -27.97
N THR A 228 5.57 -15.92 -29.05
CA THR A 228 7.04 -15.89 -29.10
C THR A 228 7.60 -14.49 -28.85
N THR A 229 6.76 -13.46 -28.93
CA THR A 229 7.09 -12.05 -28.70
C THR A 229 5.89 -11.34 -28.05
N VAL A 230 6.14 -10.16 -27.48
CA VAL A 230 5.07 -9.28 -26.95
C VAL A 230 4.48 -8.48 -28.11
N GLU A 231 3.17 -8.56 -28.29
CA GLU A 231 2.45 -7.74 -29.27
C GLU A 231 2.11 -6.37 -28.67
N LEU A 232 2.31 -5.30 -29.45
CA LEU A 232 2.01 -3.93 -29.07
C LEU A 232 0.70 -3.49 -29.72
N LYS A 233 -0.25 -3.02 -28.90
CA LYS A 233 -1.58 -2.59 -29.34
C LYS A 233 -1.90 -1.18 -28.84
N ASP A 234 -2.75 -0.48 -29.57
CA ASP A 234 -3.24 0.84 -29.18
C ASP A 234 -4.24 0.70 -28.01
N HIS A 235 -4.17 1.59 -27.02
CA HIS A 235 -5.08 1.59 -25.87
C HIS A 235 -6.56 1.75 -26.24
N LYS A 236 -6.87 2.35 -27.40
CA LYS A 236 -8.26 2.48 -27.87
C LYS A 236 -8.94 1.14 -28.12
N GLU A 237 -8.17 0.07 -28.30
CA GLU A 237 -8.68 -1.30 -28.44
C GLU A 237 -9.16 -1.88 -27.09
N PHE A 238 -8.88 -1.21 -25.96
CA PHE A 238 -9.16 -1.69 -24.60
C PHE A 238 -9.90 -0.64 -23.75
N GLU A 239 -11.22 -0.61 -23.86
CA GLU A 239 -12.07 0.34 -23.10
C GLU A 239 -11.81 0.33 -21.59
N PHE A 240 -11.60 -0.86 -21.01
CA PHE A 240 -11.31 -1.05 -19.59
C PHE A 240 -10.08 -0.25 -19.12
N VAL A 241 -9.00 -0.23 -19.92
CA VAL A 241 -7.75 0.49 -19.58
C VAL A 241 -8.01 1.99 -19.49
N ASN A 242 -8.76 2.54 -20.44
CA ASN A 242 -9.09 3.97 -20.46
C ASN A 242 -9.99 4.36 -19.28
N LYS A 243 -10.99 3.52 -18.95
CA LYS A 243 -11.84 3.72 -17.76
C LYS A 243 -11.02 3.71 -16.47
N LEU A 244 -10.12 2.75 -16.32
CA LEU A 244 -9.23 2.63 -15.15
C LEU A 244 -8.27 3.82 -15.03
N HIS A 245 -7.61 4.22 -16.12
CA HIS A 245 -6.72 5.38 -16.15
C HIS A 245 -7.44 6.68 -15.76
N ASN A 246 -8.66 6.87 -16.27
CA ASN A 246 -9.49 8.01 -15.92
C ASN A 246 -9.90 7.99 -14.44
N PHE A 247 -10.30 6.83 -13.91
CA PHE A 247 -10.65 6.67 -12.49
C PHE A 247 -9.44 6.91 -11.58
N PHE A 248 -8.27 6.36 -11.92
CA PHE A 248 -6.99 6.57 -11.24
C PHE A 248 -6.70 8.08 -11.08
N ASN A 249 -6.73 8.80 -12.21
CA ASN A 249 -6.34 10.21 -12.24
C ASN A 249 -7.39 11.17 -11.74
N LYS A 250 -8.69 10.84 -11.78
CA LYS A 250 -9.77 11.78 -11.43
C LYS A 250 -10.43 11.50 -10.08
N GLN A 251 -10.27 10.31 -9.50
CA GLN A 251 -11.02 9.95 -8.28
C GLN A 251 -10.13 9.41 -7.16
N SER A 252 -9.25 8.45 -7.44
CA SER A 252 -8.51 7.76 -6.37
C SER A 252 -7.18 8.45 -6.03
N PHE A 253 -6.15 8.22 -6.83
CA PHE A 253 -4.78 8.68 -6.56
C PHE A 253 -4.57 10.18 -6.78
N ASN A 254 -5.58 10.85 -7.36
CA ASN A 254 -5.66 12.31 -7.45
C ASN A 254 -5.43 13.01 -6.10
N GLN A 255 -5.90 12.40 -5.01
CA GLN A 255 -5.77 12.92 -3.66
C GLN A 255 -4.33 12.91 -3.13
N ALA A 256 -3.52 11.95 -3.59
CA ALA A 256 -2.14 11.76 -3.16
C ALA A 256 -1.13 12.50 -4.06
N TYR A 257 -1.61 13.36 -4.97
CA TYR A 257 -0.79 14.03 -5.99
C TYR A 257 0.03 13.05 -6.85
N ILE A 258 -0.54 11.87 -7.16
CA ILE A 258 0.07 10.90 -8.07
C ILE A 258 -0.66 10.95 -9.41
N LYS A 259 0.06 11.26 -10.48
CA LYS A 259 -0.41 11.24 -11.86
C LYS A 259 -0.01 9.91 -12.52
N GLY A 260 -0.99 9.17 -13.02
CA GLY A 260 -0.74 7.99 -13.84
C GLY A 260 -0.69 8.40 -15.31
N ASN A 261 0.41 8.14 -16.00
CA ASN A 261 0.49 8.22 -17.47
C ASN A 261 0.32 6.80 -18.01
N LEU A 262 -0.47 6.59 -19.06
CA LEU A 262 -0.43 5.30 -19.75
C LEU A 262 0.92 5.14 -20.45
N ALA A 263 1.43 3.91 -20.54
CA ALA A 263 2.55 3.57 -21.41
C ALA A 263 2.24 3.94 -22.87
N GLU A 264 3.20 3.75 -23.78
CA GLU A 264 2.95 4.05 -25.21
C GLU A 264 1.93 3.09 -25.83
N HIS A 265 1.98 1.81 -25.43
CA HIS A 265 1.14 0.75 -25.97
C HIS A 265 0.66 -0.21 -24.88
N THR A 266 -0.48 -0.85 -25.10
CA THR A 266 -0.88 -2.04 -24.36
C THR A 266 -0.09 -3.23 -24.87
N HIS A 267 0.46 -4.03 -23.97
CA HIS A 267 1.14 -5.27 -24.32
C HIS A 267 0.16 -6.44 -24.32
N VAL A 268 0.28 -7.34 -25.29
CA VAL A 268 -0.57 -8.53 -25.39
C VAL A 268 0.32 -9.77 -25.52
N VAL A 269 0.04 -10.78 -24.69
CA VAL A 269 0.75 -12.06 -24.67
C VAL A 269 -0.19 -13.25 -24.53
N LYS A 270 0.21 -14.36 -25.15
CA LYS A 270 -0.43 -15.67 -25.04
C LYS A 270 0.52 -16.64 -24.37
N PHE A 271 0.05 -17.38 -23.38
CA PHE A 271 0.82 -18.46 -22.74
C PHE A 271 0.18 -19.82 -22.95
N ASP A 272 0.99 -20.87 -22.88
CA ASP A 272 0.52 -22.25 -22.90
C ASP A 272 -0.19 -22.55 -21.57
N LYS A 273 -1.46 -22.93 -21.65
CA LYS A 273 -2.26 -23.28 -20.47
C LYS A 273 -1.63 -24.42 -19.64
N THR A 274 -0.91 -25.34 -20.27
CA THR A 274 -0.36 -26.53 -19.60
C THR A 274 0.70 -26.17 -18.56
N ASP A 275 1.36 -25.02 -18.71
CA ASP A 275 2.31 -24.52 -17.72
C ASP A 275 1.64 -24.13 -16.40
N PHE A 276 0.36 -23.73 -16.45
CA PHE A 276 -0.40 -23.29 -15.28
C PHE A 276 -1.24 -24.41 -14.65
N LEU A 277 -1.47 -25.51 -15.38
CA LEU A 277 -2.17 -26.69 -14.83
C LEU A 277 -1.26 -27.58 -13.98
N LYS A 278 0.06 -27.40 -14.06
CA LYS A 278 1.04 -28.10 -13.23
C LYS A 278 0.85 -27.74 -11.76
N ASP A 279 1.11 -28.72 -10.87
CA ASP A 279 1.03 -28.59 -9.41
C ASP A 279 -0.31 -27.98 -8.90
N ASP A 280 -1.40 -28.15 -9.68
CA ASP A 280 -2.72 -27.61 -9.41
C ASP A 280 -2.75 -26.08 -9.16
N VAL A 281 -1.88 -25.30 -9.81
CA VAL A 281 -1.86 -23.83 -9.68
C VAL A 281 -3.14 -23.20 -10.23
N VAL A 282 -3.54 -23.63 -11.44
CA VAL A 282 -4.83 -23.34 -12.06
C VAL A 282 -5.59 -24.65 -12.26
N LYS A 283 -6.90 -24.65 -12.05
CA LYS A 283 -7.76 -25.82 -12.30
C LYS A 283 -9.02 -25.48 -13.07
N MET A 284 -9.54 -26.46 -13.79
CA MET A 284 -10.86 -26.39 -14.38
C MET A 284 -11.93 -26.54 -13.29
N LYS A 285 -12.90 -25.62 -13.26
CA LYS A 285 -14.20 -25.83 -12.62
C LYS A 285 -15.28 -25.50 -13.63
N GLY A 286 -16.17 -26.46 -13.89
CA GLY A 286 -17.12 -26.35 -14.99
C GLY A 286 -16.40 -26.10 -16.32
N LYS A 287 -16.74 -24.99 -16.99
CA LYS A 287 -16.13 -24.57 -18.27
C LYS A 287 -15.03 -23.51 -18.11
N ASN A 288 -14.72 -23.08 -16.89
CA ASN A 288 -13.80 -21.98 -16.63
C ASN A 288 -12.53 -22.44 -15.92
N LEU A 289 -11.44 -21.70 -16.13
CA LEU A 289 -10.19 -21.87 -15.41
C LEU A 289 -10.17 -20.97 -14.18
N PHE A 290 -9.72 -21.52 -13.05
CA PHE A 290 -9.62 -20.80 -11.77
C PHE A 290 -8.24 -20.94 -11.18
N VAL A 291 -7.70 -19.83 -10.67
CA VAL A 291 -6.54 -19.89 -9.77
C VAL A 291 -6.96 -20.68 -8.52
N ASN A 292 -6.25 -21.76 -8.23
CA ASN A 292 -6.65 -22.72 -7.19
C ASN A 292 -6.08 -22.32 -5.83
N TYR A 293 -6.62 -21.28 -5.21
CA TYR A 293 -6.22 -20.89 -3.86
C TYR A 293 -7.40 -20.83 -2.89
N GLN A 294 -7.09 -20.89 -1.61
CA GLN A 294 -8.02 -20.62 -0.52
C GLN A 294 -7.56 -19.37 0.23
N GLU A 295 -8.46 -18.71 0.95
CA GLU A 295 -8.15 -17.47 1.65
C GLU A 295 -7.12 -17.66 2.77
N ASN A 296 -7.17 -18.81 3.45
CA ASN A 296 -6.19 -19.25 4.44
C ASN A 296 -4.92 -19.85 3.82
N ASN A 297 -4.88 -20.05 2.50
CA ASN A 297 -3.72 -20.58 1.78
C ASN A 297 -3.61 -19.98 0.37
N GLN A 298 -2.94 -18.84 0.30
CA GLN A 298 -2.73 -18.07 -0.94
C GLN A 298 -1.54 -18.56 -1.78
N ARG A 299 -0.90 -19.68 -1.42
CA ARG A 299 0.31 -20.19 -2.09
C ARG A 299 0.18 -20.23 -3.61
N ASN A 300 -0.91 -20.78 -4.12
CA ASN A 300 -1.11 -20.94 -5.56
C ASN A 300 -1.42 -19.62 -6.27
N ALA A 301 -1.95 -18.61 -5.57
CA ALA A 301 -2.10 -17.26 -6.14
C ALA A 301 -0.72 -16.61 -6.35
N LEU A 302 0.19 -16.77 -5.39
CA LEU A 302 1.57 -16.30 -5.52
C LEU A 302 2.31 -17.00 -6.67
N ILE A 303 2.24 -18.34 -6.73
CA ILE A 303 2.87 -19.11 -7.81
C ILE A 303 2.29 -18.71 -9.18
N TYR A 304 0.97 -18.49 -9.27
CA TYR A 304 0.34 -18.02 -10.49
C TYR A 304 0.88 -16.64 -10.92
N ASN A 305 0.96 -15.68 -10.00
CA ASN A 305 1.49 -14.34 -10.29
C ASN A 305 2.94 -14.41 -10.79
N ASP A 306 3.80 -15.12 -10.06
CA ASP A 306 5.21 -15.28 -10.40
C ASP A 306 5.37 -15.91 -11.80
N LEU A 307 4.55 -16.90 -12.15
CA LEU A 307 4.58 -17.52 -13.48
C LEU A 307 4.19 -16.55 -14.59
N ILE A 308 3.14 -15.75 -14.38
CA ILE A 308 2.71 -14.73 -15.35
C ILE A 308 3.81 -13.69 -15.55
N GLU A 309 4.35 -13.14 -14.46
CA GLU A 309 5.35 -12.08 -14.47
C GLU A 309 6.67 -12.54 -15.09
N ASN A 310 7.16 -13.73 -14.71
CA ASN A 310 8.40 -14.29 -15.25
C ASN A 310 8.28 -14.63 -16.74
N LYS A 311 7.18 -15.27 -17.17
CA LYS A 311 6.98 -15.59 -18.59
C LYS A 311 6.81 -14.34 -19.44
N TYR A 312 6.08 -13.34 -18.95
CA TYR A 312 5.96 -12.06 -19.63
C TYR A 312 7.32 -11.36 -19.75
N SER A 313 8.08 -11.25 -18.65
CA SER A 313 9.41 -10.61 -18.65
C SER A 313 10.36 -11.33 -19.60
N ALA A 314 10.34 -12.67 -19.61
CA ALA A 314 11.17 -13.46 -20.50
C ALA A 314 10.86 -13.24 -21.99
N LEU A 315 9.59 -13.08 -22.35
CA LEU A 315 9.19 -12.70 -23.72
C LEU A 315 9.59 -11.26 -24.05
N PHE A 316 9.29 -10.33 -23.16
CA PHE A 316 9.51 -8.90 -23.37
C PHE A 316 10.98 -8.56 -23.59
N TYR A 317 11.87 -9.20 -22.82
CA TYR A 317 13.31 -8.99 -22.93
C TYR A 317 14.03 -10.00 -23.83
N ASN A 318 13.29 -10.89 -24.49
CA ASN A 318 13.84 -11.93 -25.36
C ASN A 318 14.87 -12.84 -24.65
N VAL A 319 14.54 -13.31 -23.44
CA VAL A 319 15.37 -14.18 -22.59
C VAL A 319 14.67 -15.50 -22.23
N VAL A 320 13.77 -15.98 -23.09
CA VAL A 320 12.96 -17.20 -22.87
C VAL A 320 13.82 -18.43 -22.56
N GLU A 321 14.95 -18.62 -23.25
CA GLU A 321 15.85 -19.77 -22.99
C GLU A 321 16.54 -19.69 -21.62
N ILE A 322 16.89 -18.47 -21.17
CA ILE A 322 17.44 -18.25 -19.82
C ILE A 322 16.38 -18.60 -18.78
N GLN A 323 15.13 -18.18 -18.99
CA GLN A 323 14.03 -18.52 -18.09
C GLN A 323 13.77 -20.03 -18.00
N LYS A 324 13.79 -20.74 -19.14
CA LYS A 324 13.71 -22.21 -19.15
C LYS A 324 14.86 -22.86 -18.36
N ASN A 325 16.06 -22.30 -18.45
CA ASN A 325 17.21 -22.79 -17.68
C ASN A 325 17.02 -22.55 -16.16
N ILE A 326 16.48 -21.40 -15.76
CA ILE A 326 16.10 -21.11 -14.36
C ILE A 326 15.05 -22.11 -13.85
N GLU A 327 14.00 -22.41 -14.64
CA GLU A 327 12.99 -23.40 -14.29
C GLU A 327 13.60 -24.80 -14.07
N LYS A 328 14.58 -25.19 -14.90
CA LYS A 328 15.34 -26.45 -14.71
C LYS A 328 16.18 -26.43 -13.44
N MET A 329 16.85 -25.31 -13.11
CA MET A 329 17.59 -25.18 -11.86
C MET A 329 16.67 -25.32 -10.64
N GLN A 330 15.50 -24.68 -10.66
CA GLN A 330 14.50 -24.79 -9.59
C GLN A 330 14.00 -26.23 -9.42
N ALA A 331 13.80 -26.95 -10.52
CA ALA A 331 13.47 -28.38 -10.47
C ALA A 331 14.60 -29.20 -9.81
N CYS A 332 15.86 -28.94 -10.16
CA CYS A 332 17.01 -29.59 -9.50
C CYS A 332 17.06 -29.29 -8.01
N ILE A 333 16.82 -28.04 -7.58
CA ILE A 333 16.78 -27.65 -6.16
C ILE A 333 15.77 -28.50 -5.40
N LYS A 334 14.54 -28.61 -5.92
CA LYS A 334 13.47 -29.44 -5.33
C LYS A 334 13.94 -30.89 -5.14
N THR A 335 14.55 -31.48 -6.16
CA THR A 335 15.03 -32.87 -6.10
C THR A 335 16.21 -33.05 -5.14
N ILE A 336 17.15 -32.10 -5.09
CA ILE A 336 18.29 -32.10 -4.16
C ILE A 336 17.79 -32.06 -2.71
N LEU A 337 16.90 -31.11 -2.38
CA LEU A 337 16.38 -30.95 -1.02
C LEU A 337 15.60 -32.21 -0.57
N GLN A 338 14.78 -32.79 -1.46
CA GLN A 338 14.06 -34.03 -1.19
C GLN A 338 14.99 -35.23 -0.97
N ALA A 339 16.06 -35.35 -1.76
CA ALA A 339 17.03 -36.43 -1.58
C ALA A 339 17.84 -36.25 -0.29
N PHE A 340 18.29 -35.03 0.00
CA PHE A 340 19.11 -34.72 1.16
C PHE A 340 18.35 -34.95 2.48
N LYS A 341 17.07 -34.55 2.53
CA LYS A 341 16.18 -34.77 3.68
C LYS A 341 16.09 -36.23 4.15
N LYS A 342 16.29 -37.20 3.25
CA LYS A 342 16.19 -38.64 3.61
C LYS A 342 17.19 -39.03 4.71
N ASN A 343 18.39 -38.47 4.64
CA ASN A 343 19.52 -38.81 5.51
C ASN A 343 19.88 -37.69 6.50
N PHE A 344 19.27 -36.51 6.39
CA PHE A 344 19.49 -35.38 7.28
C PHE A 344 18.21 -35.05 8.06
N LYS A 345 18.19 -35.38 9.36
CA LYS A 345 17.03 -35.20 10.25
C LYS A 345 17.38 -34.37 11.49
N TYR A 346 17.59 -33.07 11.29
CA TYR A 346 17.93 -32.15 12.37
C TYR A 346 16.68 -31.45 12.94
N ASP A 347 16.85 -30.75 14.06
CA ASP A 347 15.77 -30.01 14.73
C ASP A 347 15.81 -28.52 14.34
N ASN A 348 14.69 -27.81 14.46
CA ASN A 348 14.67 -26.34 14.32
C ASN A 348 15.10 -25.62 15.58
N GLU A 349 15.08 -26.31 16.72
CA GLU A 349 15.52 -25.81 18.02
C GLU A 349 16.98 -26.18 18.27
N SER A 350 17.65 -25.41 19.12
CA SER A 350 19.04 -25.69 19.47
C SER A 350 19.21 -27.02 20.17
N ASN A 351 20.17 -27.83 19.73
CA ASN A 351 20.49 -29.08 20.38
C ASN A 351 21.97 -29.44 20.20
N LEU A 352 22.83 -28.83 21.02
CA LEU A 352 24.29 -29.03 20.94
C LEU A 352 24.72 -30.49 21.13
N LYS A 353 23.96 -31.30 21.87
CA LYS A 353 24.24 -32.75 21.99
C LYS A 353 23.98 -33.47 20.67
N LYS A 354 22.90 -33.12 19.98
CA LYS A 354 22.59 -33.64 18.64
C LYS A 354 23.56 -33.11 17.60
N ALA A 355 23.98 -31.84 17.68
CA ALA A 355 25.03 -31.27 16.84
C ALA A 355 26.34 -32.05 16.96
N LYS A 356 26.75 -32.36 18.21
CA LYS A 356 27.90 -33.21 18.48
C LYS A 356 27.76 -34.59 17.84
N LYS A 357 26.61 -35.25 18.01
CA LYS A 357 26.37 -36.55 17.39
C LYS A 357 26.39 -36.48 15.85
N PHE A 358 25.77 -35.46 15.27
CA PHE A 358 25.76 -35.25 13.82
C PHE A 358 27.18 -35.03 13.27
N HIS A 359 28.02 -34.31 14.02
CA HIS A 359 29.43 -34.11 13.73
C HIS A 359 30.20 -35.43 13.75
N GLU A 360 30.07 -36.20 14.84
CA GLU A 360 30.73 -37.50 15.01
C GLU A 360 30.27 -38.54 13.97
N ASP A 361 29.00 -38.51 13.58
CA ASP A 361 28.40 -39.41 12.59
C ASP A 361 28.59 -38.92 11.13
N HIS A 362 29.25 -37.77 10.91
CA HIS A 362 29.40 -37.12 9.61
C HIS A 362 28.08 -37.02 8.82
N THR A 363 27.00 -36.65 9.50
CA THR A 363 25.63 -36.83 8.98
C THR A 363 25.36 -35.96 7.74
N ALA A 364 25.84 -34.71 7.70
CA ALA A 364 25.64 -33.88 6.52
C ALA A 364 26.48 -34.37 5.33
N THR A 365 27.72 -34.79 5.58
CA THR A 365 28.59 -35.41 4.56
C THR A 365 27.94 -36.67 3.96
N ASN A 366 27.40 -37.55 4.82
CA ASN A 366 26.72 -38.77 4.41
C ASN A 366 25.41 -38.52 3.67
N ALA A 367 24.68 -37.44 4.00
CA ALA A 367 23.50 -37.01 3.26
C ALA A 367 23.84 -36.39 1.89
N TRP A 368 24.98 -35.68 1.80
CA TRP A 368 25.42 -35.00 0.58
C TRP A 368 26.04 -35.93 -0.46
N ASN A 369 26.88 -36.88 -0.02
CA ASN A 369 27.68 -37.73 -0.92
C ASN A 369 26.88 -38.46 -2.01
N PRO A 370 25.69 -39.04 -1.75
CA PRO A 370 24.89 -39.70 -2.80
C PRO A 370 24.34 -38.74 -3.88
N ILE A 371 24.27 -37.44 -3.57
CA ILE A 371 23.60 -36.42 -4.39
C ILE A 371 24.62 -35.61 -5.21
N LYS A 372 25.84 -35.44 -4.68
CA LYS A 372 26.85 -34.53 -5.24
C LYS A 372 27.23 -34.84 -6.68
N ASP A 373 27.39 -36.12 -7.02
CA ASP A 373 27.89 -36.57 -8.34
C ASP A 373 26.76 -36.80 -9.36
N THR A 374 25.50 -36.66 -8.93
CA THR A 374 24.31 -36.83 -9.75
C THR A 374 23.50 -35.54 -9.83
N LEU A 375 22.61 -35.31 -8.86
CA LEU A 375 21.66 -34.20 -8.85
C LEU A 375 22.34 -32.83 -8.76
N TYR A 376 23.39 -32.71 -7.93
CA TYR A 376 24.11 -31.45 -7.83
C TYR A 376 24.96 -31.15 -9.07
N LYS A 377 25.54 -32.18 -9.70
CA LYS A 377 26.26 -32.03 -10.97
C LYS A 377 25.33 -31.52 -12.08
N GLU A 378 24.10 -32.00 -12.14
CA GLU A 378 23.09 -31.49 -13.05
C GLU A 378 22.75 -30.02 -12.76
N TYR A 379 22.54 -29.67 -11.48
CA TYR A 379 22.36 -28.28 -11.06
C TYR A 379 23.53 -27.38 -11.51
N LEU A 380 24.78 -27.83 -11.35
CA LEU A 380 25.98 -27.09 -11.77
C LEU A 380 26.03 -26.86 -13.29
N ASN A 381 25.55 -27.80 -14.10
CA ASN A 381 25.49 -27.63 -15.55
C ASN A 381 24.57 -26.45 -15.90
N TYR A 382 23.33 -26.44 -15.39
CA TYR A 382 22.39 -25.35 -15.61
C TYR A 382 22.89 -24.03 -14.99
N LYS A 383 23.50 -24.09 -13.81
CA LYS A 383 24.12 -22.93 -13.14
C LYS A 383 25.18 -22.26 -14.01
N SER A 384 26.00 -23.04 -14.73
CA SER A 384 27.06 -22.48 -15.57
C SER A 384 26.55 -21.59 -16.72
N GLU A 385 25.35 -21.88 -17.23
CA GLU A 385 24.67 -21.05 -18.24
C GLU A 385 23.98 -19.86 -17.57
N TYR A 386 23.32 -20.09 -16.45
CA TYR A 386 22.66 -19.06 -15.64
C TYR A 386 23.62 -17.95 -15.23
N LEU A 387 24.82 -18.27 -14.73
CA LEU A 387 25.81 -17.27 -14.29
C LEU A 387 26.40 -16.44 -15.44
N LYS A 388 26.27 -16.90 -16.69
CA LYS A 388 26.67 -16.14 -17.90
C LYS A 388 25.52 -15.29 -18.45
N SER A 389 24.33 -15.47 -17.92
CA SER A 389 23.11 -14.84 -18.41
C SER A 389 22.88 -13.50 -17.72
N LYS A 390 22.11 -12.63 -18.38
CA LYS A 390 21.53 -11.45 -17.75
C LYS A 390 20.15 -11.83 -17.26
N ILE A 391 19.94 -11.87 -15.94
CA ILE A 391 18.59 -12.03 -15.40
C ILE A 391 17.85 -10.74 -15.66
N VAL A 392 16.72 -10.83 -16.35
CA VAL A 392 15.89 -9.65 -16.58
C VAL A 392 14.61 -9.82 -15.80
N HIS A 393 14.50 -9.01 -14.76
CA HIS A 393 13.26 -8.83 -14.03
C HIS A 393 12.41 -7.78 -14.74
N LEU A 394 11.12 -7.80 -14.42
CA LEU A 394 10.18 -6.76 -14.84
C LEU A 394 10.76 -5.39 -14.46
N ASN A 395 10.82 -4.43 -15.40
CA ASN A 395 11.34 -3.11 -15.07
C ASN A 395 10.24 -2.30 -14.37
N GLN A 396 10.41 -2.05 -13.08
CA GLN A 396 9.45 -1.31 -12.27
C GLN A 396 9.89 0.11 -11.96
N ASP A 397 11.00 0.57 -12.55
CA ASP A 397 11.45 1.96 -12.44
C ASP A 397 10.38 2.90 -13.00
N LYS A 398 9.69 3.60 -12.09
CA LYS A 398 8.58 4.52 -12.33
C LYS A 398 7.42 3.89 -13.09
N ILE A 399 7.27 2.57 -13.01
CA ILE A 399 6.25 1.80 -13.73
C ILE A 399 5.47 0.92 -12.74
N VAL A 400 4.14 0.99 -12.82
CA VAL A 400 3.22 0.02 -12.23
C VAL A 400 2.61 -0.85 -13.31
N TYR A 401 2.58 -2.17 -13.09
CA TYR A 401 2.04 -3.11 -14.07
C TYR A 401 0.63 -3.55 -13.70
N ILE A 402 -0.20 -3.67 -14.73
CA ILE A 402 -1.55 -4.17 -14.61
C ILE A 402 -1.70 -5.35 -15.57
N PHE A 403 -1.61 -6.56 -15.04
CA PHE A 403 -1.82 -7.79 -15.79
C PHE A 403 -3.30 -8.12 -15.86
N VAL A 404 -3.89 -8.07 -17.05
CA VAL A 404 -5.31 -8.34 -17.29
C VAL A 404 -5.44 -9.73 -17.93
N ASN A 405 -5.84 -10.74 -17.15
CA ASN A 405 -6.01 -12.10 -17.64
C ASN A 405 -7.42 -12.32 -18.20
N MET A 406 -7.49 -12.67 -19.48
CA MET A 406 -8.73 -12.91 -20.24
C MET A 406 -9.24 -14.36 -20.16
N SER A 407 -8.43 -15.27 -19.64
CA SER A 407 -8.65 -16.73 -19.69
C SER A 407 -8.93 -17.36 -18.33
N VAL A 408 -8.59 -16.70 -17.22
CA VAL A 408 -8.68 -17.23 -15.86
C VAL A 408 -9.53 -16.32 -14.95
N GLU A 409 -10.31 -16.95 -14.08
CA GLU A 409 -11.02 -16.31 -12.99
C GLU A 409 -10.23 -16.43 -11.68
N GLY A 410 -10.25 -15.39 -10.84
CA GLY A 410 -9.77 -15.49 -9.47
C GLY A 410 -10.84 -16.14 -8.59
N GLY A 411 -10.46 -16.90 -7.58
CA GLY A 411 -11.36 -17.29 -6.48
C GLY A 411 -11.67 -18.79 -6.31
N LYS A 412 -12.37 -19.06 -5.19
CA LYS A 412 -12.55 -20.40 -4.60
C LYS A 412 -13.50 -21.29 -5.42
N ASN A 413 -14.48 -20.74 -6.13
CA ASN A 413 -15.50 -21.43 -6.94
C ASN A 413 -16.21 -20.46 -7.92
N GLU A 414 -17.26 -20.94 -8.61
CA GLU A 414 -17.99 -20.16 -9.64
C GLU A 414 -18.76 -18.95 -9.07
N ASP A 415 -19.10 -18.99 -7.78
CA ASP A 415 -19.93 -17.98 -7.09
C ASP A 415 -19.11 -16.84 -6.46
N ALA A 416 -17.94 -17.18 -5.88
CA ALA A 416 -17.05 -16.24 -5.21
C ALA A 416 -15.83 -15.96 -6.10
N LYS A 417 -16.05 -15.19 -7.17
CA LYS A 417 -14.98 -14.75 -8.07
C LYS A 417 -14.21 -13.58 -7.47
N THR A 418 -12.93 -13.80 -7.17
CA THR A 418 -11.99 -12.71 -6.91
C THR A 418 -11.67 -12.05 -8.24
N GLN A 419 -11.88 -10.74 -8.31
CA GLN A 419 -11.77 -9.96 -9.55
C GLN A 419 -10.37 -9.39 -9.76
N ALA A 420 -9.61 -9.14 -8.69
CA ALA A 420 -8.23 -8.69 -8.76
C ALA A 420 -7.43 -9.19 -7.53
N TYR A 421 -6.11 -9.22 -7.65
CA TYR A 421 -5.19 -9.59 -6.58
C TYR A 421 -3.84 -8.90 -6.77
N SER A 422 -3.21 -8.51 -5.67
CA SER A 422 -1.88 -7.93 -5.67
C SER A 422 -1.10 -8.42 -4.44
N TYR A 423 0.21 -8.58 -4.62
CA TYR A 423 1.10 -8.69 -3.48
C TYR A 423 1.45 -7.30 -2.96
N ARG A 424 1.58 -7.17 -1.64
CA ARG A 424 1.85 -5.86 -1.04
C ARG A 424 3.26 -5.37 -1.40
N ASN A 425 3.36 -4.09 -1.78
CA ASN A 425 4.61 -3.47 -2.25
C ASN A 425 5.16 -4.08 -3.55
N SER A 426 4.34 -4.77 -4.36
CA SER A 426 4.82 -5.37 -5.60
C SER A 426 4.89 -4.39 -6.77
N GLY A 427 4.20 -3.24 -6.75
CA GLY A 427 4.00 -2.41 -7.94
C GLY A 427 3.24 -3.10 -9.09
N ILE A 428 2.63 -4.26 -8.81
CA ILE A 428 1.98 -5.14 -9.80
C ILE A 428 0.59 -5.53 -9.31
N THR A 429 -0.41 -5.38 -10.16
CA THR A 429 -1.79 -5.81 -9.92
C THR A 429 -2.23 -6.82 -10.99
N HIS A 430 -2.77 -7.95 -10.56
CA HIS A 430 -3.37 -8.96 -11.44
C HIS A 430 -4.88 -8.79 -11.42
N ILE A 431 -5.47 -8.68 -12.61
CA ILE A 431 -6.90 -8.50 -12.85
C ILE A 431 -7.40 -9.73 -13.58
N PHE A 432 -8.48 -10.31 -13.07
CA PHE A 432 -9.09 -11.50 -13.64
C PHE A 432 -10.26 -11.16 -14.55
N LYS A 433 -10.66 -12.14 -15.37
CA LYS A 433 -11.65 -11.97 -16.43
C LYS A 433 -12.97 -11.34 -15.95
N SER A 434 -13.44 -11.70 -14.77
CA SER A 434 -14.68 -11.17 -14.17
C SER A 434 -14.65 -9.67 -13.86
N ALA A 435 -13.48 -9.05 -13.65
CA ALA A 435 -13.39 -7.61 -13.42
C ALA A 435 -13.75 -6.78 -14.67
N ILE A 436 -13.41 -7.29 -15.85
CA ILE A 436 -13.53 -6.55 -17.11
C ILE A 436 -14.99 -6.29 -17.48
N LYS A 437 -15.89 -7.18 -17.03
CA LYS A 437 -17.33 -7.10 -17.27
C LYS A 437 -18.09 -6.35 -16.19
N ASP A 438 -17.45 -6.01 -15.07
CA ASP A 438 -18.09 -5.33 -13.95
C ASP A 438 -17.66 -3.87 -13.91
N GLU A 439 -18.56 -2.96 -14.25
CA GLU A 439 -18.27 -1.51 -14.26
C GLU A 439 -17.84 -0.98 -12.88
N ASP A 440 -18.22 -1.65 -11.79
CA ASP A 440 -17.84 -1.28 -10.43
C ASP A 440 -16.42 -1.76 -10.07
N ALA A 441 -15.82 -2.68 -10.83
CA ALA A 441 -14.56 -3.32 -10.50
C ALA A 441 -13.34 -2.37 -10.56
N LEU A 442 -13.48 -1.20 -11.20
CA LEU A 442 -12.41 -0.19 -11.24
C LEU A 442 -11.93 0.18 -9.83
N SER A 443 -12.88 0.31 -8.90
CA SER A 443 -12.59 0.66 -7.51
C SER A 443 -11.83 -0.45 -6.77
N LEU A 444 -12.18 -1.70 -7.02
CA LEU A 444 -11.48 -2.87 -6.49
C LEU A 444 -10.08 -3.01 -7.10
N VAL A 445 -9.91 -2.72 -8.37
CA VAL A 445 -8.58 -2.72 -8.99
C VAL A 445 -7.69 -1.64 -8.37
N ILE A 446 -8.25 -0.47 -8.06
CA ILE A 446 -7.54 0.58 -7.33
C ILE A 446 -7.24 0.17 -5.88
N HIS A 447 -8.11 -0.60 -5.23
CA HIS A 447 -7.84 -1.20 -3.92
C HIS A 447 -6.59 -2.10 -3.98
N GLU A 448 -6.54 -3.01 -4.96
CA GLU A 448 -5.37 -3.86 -5.17
C GLU A 448 -4.12 -3.06 -5.57
N LEU A 449 -4.27 -2.02 -6.39
CA LEU A 449 -3.17 -1.13 -6.68
C LEU A 449 -2.66 -0.43 -5.41
N GLY A 450 -3.56 -0.07 -4.49
CA GLY A 450 -3.22 0.43 -3.15
C GLY A 450 -2.37 -0.56 -2.35
N HIS A 451 -2.72 -1.85 -2.34
CA HIS A 451 -1.88 -2.90 -1.76
C HIS A 451 -0.52 -3.01 -2.43
N SER A 452 -0.47 -3.05 -3.76
CA SER A 452 0.77 -3.07 -4.53
C SER A 452 1.70 -1.88 -4.23
N LEU A 453 1.13 -0.76 -3.76
CA LEU A 453 1.83 0.46 -3.35
C LEU A 453 1.98 0.59 -1.82
N GLY A 454 1.77 -0.51 -1.08
CA GLY A 454 2.15 -0.64 0.32
C GLY A 454 1.06 -0.39 1.36
N LEU A 455 -0.20 -0.26 0.93
CA LEU A 455 -1.33 -0.10 1.84
C LEU A 455 -1.79 -1.42 2.45
N LEU A 456 -2.33 -1.31 3.66
CA LEU A 456 -3.02 -2.36 4.39
C LEU A 456 -4.50 -2.04 4.46
N HIS A 457 -5.30 -3.07 4.73
CA HIS A 457 -6.68 -2.90 5.12
C HIS A 457 -6.80 -2.05 6.40
N THR A 458 -7.93 -1.34 6.55
CA THR A 458 -8.15 -0.47 7.72
C THR A 458 -8.48 -1.24 9.01
N PHE A 459 -8.81 -2.52 8.88
CA PHE A 459 -9.11 -3.43 9.99
C PHE A 459 -7.90 -4.25 10.45
N GLU A 460 -6.73 -4.06 9.84
CA GLU A 460 -5.51 -4.74 10.24
C GLU A 460 -4.69 -3.89 11.23
N ASP A 461 -4.40 -4.45 12.41
CA ASP A 461 -3.49 -3.82 13.38
C ASP A 461 -2.02 -4.08 12.99
N GLU A 462 -1.49 -3.27 12.09
CA GLU A 462 -0.09 -3.34 11.64
C GLU A 462 0.89 -3.26 12.83
N ALA A 463 0.62 -2.34 13.77
CA ALA A 463 1.47 -2.14 14.93
C ALA A 463 1.51 -3.39 15.82
N SER A 464 0.36 -4.03 16.05
CA SER A 464 0.27 -5.28 16.80
C SER A 464 1.00 -6.42 16.09
N LYS A 465 0.80 -6.58 14.77
CA LYS A 465 1.53 -7.60 13.98
C LYS A 465 3.04 -7.44 14.09
N GLU A 466 3.52 -6.21 13.95
CA GLU A 466 4.95 -5.91 14.00
C GLU A 466 5.54 -6.05 15.42
N ILE A 467 4.82 -5.59 16.45
CA ILE A 467 5.22 -5.79 17.85
C ILE A 467 5.26 -7.29 18.21
N ASN A 468 4.28 -8.08 17.77
CA ASN A 468 4.29 -9.53 17.99
C ASN A 468 5.46 -10.23 17.30
N ARG A 469 5.80 -9.81 16.07
CA ARG A 469 6.99 -10.27 15.35
C ARG A 469 8.26 -9.96 16.12
N LEU A 470 8.43 -8.71 16.56
CA LEU A 470 9.59 -8.26 17.34
C LEU A 470 9.69 -8.97 18.70
N ASN A 471 8.57 -9.16 19.41
CA ASN A 471 8.53 -9.93 20.66
C ASN A 471 8.95 -11.40 20.44
N THR A 472 8.52 -12.02 19.34
CA THR A 472 8.96 -13.38 18.99
C THR A 472 10.46 -13.44 18.77
N LEU A 473 11.04 -12.44 18.09
CA LEU A 473 12.49 -12.33 17.90
C LEU A 473 13.23 -12.12 19.22
N ILE A 474 12.71 -11.27 20.11
CA ILE A 474 13.26 -11.07 21.46
C ILE A 474 13.25 -12.38 22.25
N THR A 475 12.14 -13.11 22.27
CA THR A 475 12.03 -14.40 22.97
C THR A 475 13.06 -15.40 22.46
N ARG A 476 13.23 -15.51 21.13
CA ARG A 476 14.27 -16.36 20.52
C ARG A 476 15.68 -15.94 20.93
N LYS A 477 15.96 -14.63 20.93
CA LYS A 477 17.27 -14.09 21.33
C LYS A 477 17.55 -14.25 22.83
N LYS A 478 16.53 -14.15 23.69
CA LYS A 478 16.66 -14.45 25.13
C LYS A 478 16.97 -15.92 25.37
N ALA A 479 16.29 -16.84 24.66
CA ALA A 479 16.61 -18.26 24.72
C ALA A 479 18.05 -18.56 24.25
N GLU A 480 18.50 -17.92 23.17
CA GLU A 480 19.90 -18.00 22.70
C GLU A 480 20.89 -17.50 23.76
N LEU A 481 20.58 -16.39 24.43
CA LEU A 481 21.40 -15.83 25.51
C LEU A 481 21.49 -16.79 26.72
N ASP A 482 20.36 -17.39 27.11
CA ASP A 482 20.30 -18.36 28.20
C ASP A 482 21.09 -19.62 27.88
N GLU A 483 21.04 -20.09 26.64
CA GLU A 483 21.86 -21.22 26.18
C GLU A 483 23.36 -20.87 26.25
N LEU A 484 23.76 -19.70 25.76
CA LEU A 484 25.14 -19.21 25.84
C LEU A 484 25.62 -19.04 27.30
N ASN A 485 24.71 -18.77 28.23
CA ASN A 485 25.02 -18.66 29.66
C ASN A 485 25.23 -20.03 30.34
N ASN A 486 24.47 -21.04 29.93
CA ASN A 486 24.41 -22.34 30.63
C ASN A 486 25.11 -23.49 29.89
N VAL A 487 25.66 -23.24 28.72
CA VAL A 487 26.34 -24.26 27.90
C VAL A 487 27.54 -24.89 28.62
N LYS A 488 27.58 -26.23 28.63
CA LYS A 488 28.72 -26.99 29.13
C LYS A 488 29.97 -26.73 28.28
N VAL A 489 31.14 -26.67 28.93
CA VAL A 489 32.41 -26.32 28.28
C VAL A 489 32.71 -27.20 27.06
N ASP A 490 32.44 -28.51 27.15
CA ASP A 490 32.69 -29.49 26.08
C ASP A 490 31.75 -29.36 24.87
N LEU A 491 30.61 -28.68 25.04
CA LEU A 491 29.62 -28.49 23.97
C LEU A 491 29.78 -27.15 23.23
N LYS A 492 30.53 -26.19 23.78
CA LYS A 492 30.68 -24.83 23.22
C LYS A 492 31.14 -24.84 21.76
N LYS A 493 32.09 -25.69 21.40
CA LYS A 493 32.64 -25.77 20.04
C LYS A 493 31.63 -26.19 18.96
N TYR A 494 30.47 -26.73 19.34
CA TYR A 494 29.43 -27.19 18.40
C TYR A 494 28.38 -26.12 18.06
N PHE A 495 28.40 -24.93 18.66
CA PHE A 495 27.41 -23.86 18.37
C PHE A 495 27.36 -23.48 16.88
N THR A 496 28.53 -23.38 16.24
CA THR A 496 28.63 -23.06 14.82
C THR A 496 27.95 -24.13 13.96
N LEU A 497 28.16 -25.41 14.27
CA LEU A 497 27.51 -26.51 13.56
C LEU A 497 26.02 -26.56 13.80
N ASP A 498 25.58 -26.45 15.05
CA ASP A 498 24.16 -26.42 15.40
C ASP A 498 23.41 -25.33 14.61
N THR A 499 23.99 -24.12 14.56
CA THR A 499 23.43 -23.02 13.77
C THR A 499 23.33 -23.37 12.29
N LYS A 500 24.38 -23.94 11.70
CA LYS A 500 24.39 -24.32 10.28
C LYS A 500 23.36 -25.42 9.99
N TYR A 501 23.28 -26.45 10.83
CA TYR A 501 22.33 -27.55 10.68
C TYR A 501 20.89 -27.07 10.78
N ARG A 502 20.56 -26.15 11.70
CA ARG A 502 19.23 -25.52 11.77
C ARG A 502 18.91 -24.70 10.52
N VAL A 503 19.88 -23.96 9.97
CA VAL A 503 19.65 -23.21 8.73
C VAL A 503 19.34 -24.17 7.58
N ILE A 504 20.11 -25.24 7.43
CA ILE A 504 19.87 -26.30 6.43
C ILE A 504 18.48 -26.91 6.61
N GLN A 505 18.12 -27.31 7.84
CA GLN A 505 16.80 -27.86 8.17
C GLN A 505 15.67 -26.88 7.81
N SER A 506 15.84 -25.60 8.10
CA SER A 506 14.82 -24.58 7.79
C SER A 506 14.56 -24.44 6.30
N VAL A 507 15.58 -24.58 5.44
CA VAL A 507 15.42 -24.54 3.98
C VAL A 507 14.68 -25.79 3.50
N ILE A 508 15.02 -26.97 4.04
CA ILE A 508 14.33 -28.23 3.73
C ILE A 508 12.84 -28.12 4.05
N GLU A 509 12.49 -27.66 5.26
CA GLU A 509 11.09 -27.50 5.65
C GLU A 509 10.35 -26.41 4.86
N SER A 510 11.06 -25.35 4.48
CA SER A 510 10.49 -24.29 3.63
C SER A 510 10.13 -24.84 2.25
N SER A 511 10.96 -25.73 1.69
CA SER A 511 10.69 -26.38 0.39
C SER A 511 9.44 -27.26 0.35
N GLU A 512 8.94 -27.68 1.51
CA GLU A 512 7.68 -28.42 1.63
C GLU A 512 6.46 -27.48 1.50
N LYS A 513 6.64 -26.23 1.90
CA LYS A 513 5.58 -25.21 1.99
C LYS A 513 5.57 -24.25 0.81
N SER A 514 6.72 -24.00 0.18
CA SER A 514 6.88 -23.06 -0.93
C SER A 514 7.99 -23.50 -1.89
N LEU A 515 8.08 -22.85 -3.05
CA LEU A 515 9.27 -22.96 -3.90
C LEU A 515 10.45 -22.30 -3.18
N VAL A 516 11.63 -22.94 -3.23
CA VAL A 516 12.90 -22.33 -2.77
C VAL A 516 13.58 -21.77 -4.01
N ASP A 517 13.82 -20.47 -4.03
CA ASP A 517 14.50 -19.82 -5.15
C ASP A 517 16.01 -20.14 -5.16
N ILE A 518 16.68 -19.74 -6.25
CA ILE A 518 18.11 -20.01 -6.47
C ILE A 518 18.96 -19.30 -5.40
N GLU A 519 18.62 -18.06 -5.05
CA GLU A 519 19.38 -17.25 -4.10
C GLU A 519 19.31 -17.86 -2.69
N GLU A 520 18.12 -18.22 -2.21
CA GLU A 520 17.91 -18.85 -0.92
C GLU A 520 18.63 -20.20 -0.83
N PHE A 521 18.52 -21.02 -1.88
CA PHE A 521 19.24 -22.29 -1.95
C PHE A 521 20.77 -22.08 -1.86
N GLU A 522 21.32 -21.14 -2.62
CA GLU A 522 22.74 -20.81 -2.63
C GLU A 522 23.21 -20.23 -1.29
N LYS A 523 22.53 -19.20 -0.78
CA LYS A 523 22.90 -18.45 0.44
C LYS A 523 22.62 -19.16 1.76
N ARG A 524 21.68 -20.09 1.79
CA ARG A 524 21.26 -20.73 3.05
C ARG A 524 21.54 -22.22 3.06
N PHE A 525 21.38 -22.92 1.94
CA PHE A 525 21.67 -24.35 1.88
C PHE A 525 23.12 -24.63 1.43
N LEU A 526 23.50 -24.26 0.21
CA LEU A 526 24.80 -24.64 -0.36
C LEU A 526 25.99 -24.04 0.40
N ILE A 527 25.95 -22.75 0.74
CA ILE A 527 27.04 -22.14 1.52
C ILE A 527 27.28 -22.85 2.87
N ASN A 528 26.24 -23.45 3.45
CA ASN A 528 26.37 -24.20 4.71
C ASN A 528 26.81 -25.64 4.47
N ILE A 529 26.39 -26.29 3.38
CA ILE A 529 26.79 -27.66 3.04
C ILE A 529 28.21 -27.74 2.50
N VAL A 530 28.50 -27.01 1.42
CA VAL A 530 29.77 -27.09 0.68
C VAL A 530 30.70 -25.88 0.87
N GLY A 531 30.21 -24.79 1.48
CA GLY A 531 31.05 -23.66 1.87
C GLY A 531 31.25 -22.59 0.80
N GLU A 532 30.67 -22.80 -0.38
CA GLU A 532 30.73 -21.88 -1.50
C GLU A 532 29.33 -21.66 -2.05
N SER A 533 29.02 -20.42 -2.41
CA SER A 533 27.81 -20.08 -3.13
C SER A 533 28.13 -19.10 -4.25
N SER A 534 27.35 -19.19 -5.32
CA SER A 534 27.36 -18.17 -6.37
C SER A 534 26.02 -18.08 -7.06
N TYR A 535 25.50 -16.87 -7.19
CA TYR A 535 24.23 -16.58 -7.82
C TYR A 535 24.27 -15.16 -8.37
N LEU A 536 23.30 -14.80 -9.21
CA LEU A 536 23.13 -13.43 -9.67
C LEU A 536 22.06 -12.77 -8.80
N ASN A 537 22.35 -11.57 -8.27
CA ASN A 537 21.34 -10.78 -7.55
C ASN A 537 20.31 -10.16 -8.51
N GLU A 538 19.33 -9.44 -7.97
CA GLU A 538 18.28 -8.75 -8.74
C GLU A 538 18.82 -7.76 -9.80
N LYS A 539 20.06 -7.30 -9.65
CA LYS A 539 20.75 -6.42 -10.61
C LYS A 539 21.56 -7.18 -11.65
N SER A 540 21.45 -8.51 -11.71
CA SER A 540 22.30 -9.40 -12.50
C SER A 540 23.79 -9.35 -12.15
N GLU A 541 24.14 -8.93 -10.93
CA GLU A 541 25.51 -8.92 -10.48
C GLU A 541 25.86 -10.26 -9.86
N LEU A 542 27.00 -10.83 -10.26
CA LEU A 542 27.53 -12.05 -9.67
C LEU A 542 27.89 -11.78 -8.21
N VAL A 543 27.22 -12.50 -7.32
CA VAL A 543 27.58 -12.54 -5.90
C VAL A 543 28.18 -13.91 -5.60
N THR A 544 29.33 -13.90 -4.94
CA THR A 544 30.01 -15.10 -4.47
C THR A 544 30.27 -14.98 -2.98
N ASP A 545 29.91 -16.00 -2.21
CA ASP A 545 30.28 -16.09 -0.80
C ASP A 545 31.10 -17.34 -0.54
N LYS A 546 32.00 -17.23 0.44
CA LYS A 546 32.78 -18.36 0.94
C LYS A 546 32.76 -18.38 2.46
N LYS A 547 32.43 -19.53 3.05
CA LYS A 547 32.38 -19.77 4.49
C LYS A 547 32.83 -21.19 4.79
N THR A 548 33.31 -21.44 6.01
CA THR A 548 33.58 -22.80 6.47
C THR A 548 32.28 -23.62 6.43
N SER A 549 32.30 -24.75 5.75
CA SER A 549 31.12 -25.60 5.52
C SER A 549 30.90 -26.61 6.64
N VAL A 550 29.72 -27.22 6.73
CA VAL A 550 29.51 -28.33 7.68
C VAL A 550 30.33 -29.55 7.29
N ILE A 551 30.53 -29.82 5.99
CA ILE A 551 31.36 -30.95 5.52
C ILE A 551 32.82 -30.75 5.94
N GLU A 552 33.33 -29.53 5.82
CA GLU A 552 34.68 -29.18 6.27
C GLU A 552 34.80 -29.32 7.79
N LEU A 553 33.84 -28.75 8.54
CA LEU A 553 33.81 -28.84 10.01
C LEU A 553 33.67 -30.29 10.52
N GLU A 554 32.92 -31.14 9.82
CA GLU A 554 32.82 -32.57 10.08
C GLU A 554 34.16 -33.30 9.91
N SER A 555 35.06 -32.82 9.04
CA SER A 555 36.36 -33.47 8.78
C SER A 555 37.48 -33.10 9.75
N ILE A 556 37.26 -32.15 10.65
CA ILE A 556 38.28 -31.61 11.55
C ILE A 556 37.87 -31.62 13.02
N ASN A 557 38.85 -31.42 13.89
CA ASN A 557 38.58 -31.02 15.26
C ASN A 557 38.06 -29.57 15.28
N LEU A 558 36.87 -29.37 15.85
CA LEU A 558 36.23 -28.05 15.87
C LEU A 558 37.03 -27.04 16.71
N PRO A 559 37.15 -25.79 16.23
CA PRO A 559 37.84 -24.72 16.95
C PRO A 559 37.04 -24.29 18.19
N ASP A 560 37.73 -23.60 19.10
CA ASP A 560 37.07 -22.98 20.26
C ASP A 560 36.06 -21.91 19.81
N PHE A 561 34.94 -21.83 20.54
CA PHE A 561 33.86 -20.90 20.24
C PHE A 561 33.88 -19.71 21.21
N ASP A 562 33.98 -18.50 20.67
CA ASP A 562 33.91 -17.26 21.45
C ASP A 562 32.45 -16.94 21.85
N VAL A 563 32.10 -17.46 23.02
CA VAL A 563 30.80 -17.24 23.65
C VAL A 563 30.55 -15.75 23.96
N ASN A 564 31.57 -14.99 24.37
CA ASN A 564 31.38 -13.62 24.86
C ASN A 564 31.04 -12.65 23.74
N THR A 565 31.74 -12.75 22.61
CA THR A 565 31.41 -11.94 21.43
C THR A 565 29.99 -12.23 20.94
N THR A 566 29.57 -13.50 20.96
CA THR A 566 28.21 -13.89 20.55
C THR A 566 27.16 -13.33 21.52
N LYS A 567 27.38 -13.42 22.83
CA LYS A 567 26.49 -12.84 23.85
C LYS A 567 26.27 -11.34 23.64
N ASN A 568 27.34 -10.58 23.40
CA ASN A 568 27.25 -9.13 23.20
C ASN A 568 26.41 -8.79 21.95
N LYS A 569 26.52 -9.57 20.87
CA LYS A 569 25.66 -9.40 19.68
C LYS A 569 24.19 -9.65 20.01
N VAL A 570 23.88 -10.74 20.70
CA VAL A 570 22.51 -11.09 21.11
C VAL A 570 21.88 -10.00 21.99
N ILE A 571 22.63 -9.44 22.94
CA ILE A 571 22.17 -8.34 23.80
C ILE A 571 21.84 -7.08 22.97
N ASN A 572 22.67 -6.76 21.98
CA ASN A 572 22.44 -5.60 21.12
C ASN A 572 21.23 -5.80 20.20
N ASP A 573 21.01 -7.00 19.68
CA ASP A 573 19.81 -7.35 18.90
C ASP A 573 18.54 -7.14 19.74
N ILE A 574 18.51 -7.64 20.98
CA ILE A 574 17.36 -7.47 21.90
C ILE A 574 17.06 -5.98 22.11
N LYS A 575 18.08 -5.17 22.45
CA LYS A 575 17.90 -3.72 22.65
C LYS A 575 17.38 -3.02 21.40
N SER A 576 17.85 -3.43 20.21
CA SER A 576 17.36 -2.88 18.95
C SER A 576 15.88 -3.20 18.73
N TYR A 577 15.46 -4.44 18.98
CA TYR A 577 14.05 -4.83 18.85
C TYR A 577 13.15 -4.13 19.87
N GLU A 578 13.59 -3.98 21.12
CA GLU A 578 12.87 -3.22 22.16
C GLU A 578 12.69 -1.75 21.77
N SER A 579 13.72 -1.12 21.20
CA SER A 579 13.63 0.24 20.68
C SER A 579 12.64 0.37 19.50
N GLN A 580 12.59 -0.63 18.62
CA GLN A 580 11.62 -0.66 17.53
C GLN A 580 10.19 -0.82 18.04
N ILE A 581 9.95 -1.66 19.05
CA ILE A 581 8.62 -1.82 19.69
C ILE A 581 8.11 -0.48 20.20
N ALA A 582 8.96 0.29 20.90
CA ALA A 582 8.58 1.60 21.44
C ALA A 582 8.11 2.59 20.35
N LYS A 583 8.63 2.49 19.12
CA LYS A 583 8.19 3.33 17.98
C LYS A 583 6.81 2.93 17.46
N TRP A 584 6.44 1.65 17.58
CA TRP A 584 5.15 1.13 17.12
C TRP A 584 4.04 1.26 18.16
N THR A 585 4.37 1.30 19.45
CA THR A 585 3.40 1.37 20.56
C THR A 585 2.34 2.49 20.39
N PRO A 586 2.67 3.72 19.96
CA PRO A 586 1.67 4.76 19.74
C PRO A 586 0.57 4.41 18.73
N TYR A 587 0.82 3.46 17.82
CA TYR A 587 -0.10 3.10 16.74
C TYR A 587 -0.93 1.83 17.01
N LEU A 588 -0.73 1.19 18.16
CA LEU A 588 -1.50 0.01 18.57
C LEU A 588 -3.01 0.26 18.61
N GLY A 589 -3.81 -0.72 18.18
CA GLY A 589 -5.27 -0.67 18.27
C GLY A 589 -5.94 0.34 17.33
N ILE A 590 -5.20 0.90 16.37
CA ILE A 590 -5.78 1.73 15.31
C ILE A 590 -6.38 0.81 14.25
N VAL A 591 -7.54 0.26 14.58
CA VAL A 591 -8.32 -0.63 13.72
C VAL A 591 -9.77 -0.22 13.68
N LYS A 592 -10.46 -0.72 12.67
CA LYS A 592 -11.89 -0.52 12.47
C LYS A 592 -12.55 -1.87 12.23
N ASN A 593 -13.75 -2.08 12.77
CA ASN A 593 -14.56 -3.18 12.28
C ASN A 593 -15.01 -2.87 10.84
N GLN A 594 -15.06 -3.90 10.01
CA GLN A 594 -15.58 -3.76 8.66
C GLN A 594 -17.02 -3.25 8.71
N SER A 595 -17.34 -2.25 7.89
CA SER A 595 -18.68 -1.69 7.82
C SER A 595 -19.35 -2.01 6.50
N GLU A 596 -20.66 -2.17 6.58
CA GLU A 596 -21.57 -2.41 5.47
C GLU A 596 -21.80 -1.17 4.59
N THR A 597 -21.38 0.02 5.06
CA THR A 597 -21.72 1.32 4.44
C THR A 597 -20.52 2.22 4.14
N LEU A 598 -19.28 1.82 4.44
CA LEU A 598 -18.15 2.78 4.52
C LEU A 598 -17.23 2.85 3.30
N GLU A 599 -16.64 4.04 3.15
CA GLU A 599 -16.18 4.65 1.88
C GLU A 599 -14.66 4.58 1.63
N ASN A 600 -13.90 3.78 2.39
CA ASN A 600 -12.44 3.73 2.23
C ASN A 600 -12.05 2.75 1.11
N ILE A 601 -11.12 3.16 0.25
CA ILE A 601 -10.60 2.31 -0.84
C ILE A 601 -9.98 1.01 -0.31
N MET A 602 -9.38 1.01 0.88
CA MET A 602 -8.75 -0.18 1.48
C MET A 602 -9.71 -1.06 2.31
N ASP A 603 -11.02 -0.87 2.25
CA ASP A 603 -12.00 -1.79 2.87
C ASP A 603 -12.49 -2.81 1.82
N TYR A 604 -12.97 -4.01 2.19
CA TYR A 604 -13.58 -4.89 1.18
C TYR A 604 -15.04 -4.52 0.89
N ARG A 605 -15.41 -4.62 -0.39
CA ARG A 605 -16.80 -4.63 -0.84
C ARG A 605 -17.54 -5.80 -0.17
N GLN A 606 -18.66 -5.52 0.50
CA GLN A 606 -19.47 -6.54 1.15
C GLN A 606 -20.37 -7.27 0.16
N PHE A 607 -20.67 -8.55 0.41
CA PHE A 607 -21.75 -9.26 -0.28
C PHE A 607 -23.12 -8.73 0.17
N ALA A 608 -24.13 -8.79 -0.69
CA ALA A 608 -25.50 -8.46 -0.31
C ALA A 608 -26.13 -9.60 0.51
N ASP A 609 -27.07 -9.27 1.39
CA ASP A 609 -27.82 -10.27 2.13
C ASP A 609 -28.64 -11.18 1.20
N LEU A 610 -28.76 -12.46 1.56
CA LEU A 610 -29.46 -13.50 0.78
C LEU A 610 -30.93 -13.16 0.46
N GLN A 611 -31.55 -12.22 1.20
CA GLN A 611 -32.94 -11.81 1.02
C GLN A 611 -33.15 -10.64 0.04
N GLU A 612 -32.11 -9.87 -0.30
CA GLU A 612 -32.18 -8.76 -1.29
C GLU A 612 -31.93 -9.29 -2.73
N SER A 613 -32.39 -10.51 -3.04
CA SER A 613 -32.10 -11.21 -4.29
C SER A 613 -32.91 -10.66 -5.47
N ASN A 614 -32.31 -9.75 -6.24
CA ASN A 614 -32.57 -9.70 -7.67
C ASN A 614 -31.50 -10.56 -8.35
N ALA A 615 -31.95 -11.56 -9.10
CA ALA A 615 -31.14 -12.57 -9.77
C ALA A 615 -29.83 -11.98 -10.33
N GLY A 616 -28.70 -12.47 -9.83
CA GLY A 616 -27.38 -12.07 -10.31
C GLY A 616 -27.28 -12.37 -11.81
N GLU A 617 -26.92 -11.36 -12.60
CA GLU A 617 -26.51 -11.58 -13.98
C GLU A 617 -25.39 -12.62 -14.01
N ASP A 618 -25.46 -13.54 -14.97
CA ASP A 618 -24.60 -14.70 -15.05
C ASP A 618 -23.11 -14.29 -15.03
N GLY A 619 -22.43 -14.60 -13.93
CA GLY A 619 -21.01 -14.29 -13.72
C GLY A 619 -20.68 -12.98 -12.99
N LYS A 620 -21.64 -12.20 -12.49
CA LYS A 620 -21.40 -11.04 -11.60
C LYS A 620 -21.63 -11.43 -10.13
N PRO A 621 -20.64 -11.26 -9.22
CA PRO A 621 -20.84 -11.59 -7.81
C PRO A 621 -21.90 -10.69 -7.16
N ASN A 622 -22.70 -11.24 -6.23
CA ASN A 622 -23.80 -10.54 -5.57
C ASN A 622 -23.31 -9.58 -4.47
N PHE A 623 -22.81 -8.42 -4.87
CA PHE A 623 -22.30 -7.42 -3.94
C PHE A 623 -23.37 -6.44 -3.43
N ASN A 624 -23.17 -5.96 -2.19
CA ASN A 624 -23.98 -4.92 -1.58
C ASN A 624 -23.89 -3.62 -2.38
N GLN A 625 -24.99 -3.23 -3.01
CA GLN A 625 -25.07 -2.02 -3.83
C GLN A 625 -25.01 -0.72 -3.02
N LYS A 626 -25.17 -0.79 -1.70
CA LYS A 626 -25.05 0.34 -0.77
C LYS A 626 -23.58 0.69 -0.49
N PHE A 627 -22.62 -0.18 -0.83
CA PHE A 627 -21.20 0.08 -0.63
C PHE A 627 -20.57 0.82 -1.81
N LYS A 628 -19.90 1.95 -1.57
CA LYS A 628 -19.14 2.69 -2.60
C LYS A 628 -17.78 3.12 -2.07
N TYR A 629 -16.74 2.69 -2.77
CA TYR A 629 -15.37 3.15 -2.60
C TYR A 629 -15.21 4.62 -2.97
N LYS A 630 -14.52 5.41 -2.15
CA LYS A 630 -14.38 6.85 -2.43
C LYS A 630 -12.99 7.42 -2.22
N SER A 631 -12.32 7.08 -1.13
CA SER A 631 -11.07 7.76 -0.76
C SER A 631 -10.15 6.89 0.06
N PHE A 632 -8.87 7.25 0.12
CA PHE A 632 -8.00 6.78 1.20
C PHE A 632 -7.97 7.82 2.34
N TYR A 633 -7.63 7.38 3.54
CA TYR A 633 -7.33 8.27 4.67
C TYR A 633 -5.98 8.96 4.47
N GLN A 634 -5.78 10.10 5.14
CA GLN A 634 -4.56 10.89 4.99
C GLN A 634 -3.27 10.09 5.26
N TRP A 635 -3.24 9.30 6.34
CA TRP A 635 -2.07 8.49 6.68
C TRP A 635 -1.78 7.39 5.65
N GLN A 636 -2.83 6.90 4.96
CA GLN A 636 -2.67 5.95 3.86
C GLN A 636 -1.99 6.65 2.68
N TRP A 637 -2.39 7.86 2.28
CA TRP A 637 -1.68 8.57 1.21
C TRP A 637 -0.21 8.78 1.50
N GLN A 638 0.10 9.23 2.71
CA GLN A 638 1.47 9.48 3.11
C GLN A 638 2.29 8.19 3.03
N LYS A 639 1.79 7.11 3.64
CA LYS A 639 2.44 5.80 3.60
C LYS A 639 2.64 5.30 2.18
N MET A 640 1.62 5.43 1.33
CA MET A 640 1.65 5.00 -0.05
C MET A 640 2.68 5.78 -0.88
N VAL A 641 2.73 7.11 -0.74
CA VAL A 641 3.73 7.95 -1.41
C VAL A 641 5.14 7.58 -0.93
N GLU A 642 5.35 7.49 0.38
CA GLU A 642 6.65 7.12 0.97
C GLU A 642 7.12 5.76 0.45
N LYS A 643 6.27 4.73 0.54
CA LYS A 643 6.60 3.38 0.07
C LYS A 643 6.85 3.35 -1.42
N SER A 644 6.02 4.00 -2.21
CA SER A 644 6.16 3.99 -3.66
C SER A 644 7.42 4.71 -4.14
N VAL A 645 7.90 5.72 -3.39
CA VAL A 645 9.20 6.35 -3.65
C VAL A 645 10.35 5.45 -3.20
N ASP A 646 10.26 4.81 -2.03
CA ASP A 646 11.26 3.86 -1.53
C ASP A 646 11.51 2.71 -2.52
N TYR A 647 10.45 2.25 -3.18
CA TYR A 647 10.49 1.18 -4.19
C TYR A 647 10.62 1.69 -5.65
N ASP A 648 10.79 3.00 -5.86
CA ASP A 648 10.93 3.65 -7.18
C ASP A 648 9.76 3.41 -8.15
N TYR A 649 8.55 3.10 -7.67
CA TYR A 649 7.36 2.95 -8.52
C TYR A 649 6.78 4.28 -9.00
N ILE A 650 7.05 5.36 -8.26
CA ILE A 650 6.65 6.72 -8.60
C ILE A 650 7.85 7.66 -8.45
N SER A 651 7.85 8.77 -9.19
CA SER A 651 8.89 9.80 -9.06
C SER A 651 8.32 11.22 -9.10
N PRO A 652 8.99 12.22 -8.49
CA PRO A 652 8.55 13.59 -8.57
C PRO A 652 8.56 14.11 -10.02
N ILE A 653 7.49 14.79 -10.42
CA ILE A 653 7.44 15.54 -11.68
C ILE A 653 8.47 16.68 -11.58
N LYS A 654 9.33 16.80 -12.59
CA LYS A 654 10.39 17.82 -12.66
C LYS A 654 9.88 19.18 -13.09
#